data_AF-A0A2E6X3G9-F1
#
_entry.id   AF-A0A2E6X3G9-F1
#
_cell.length_a   1.000
_cell.length_b   1.000
_cell.length_c   1.000
_cell.angle_alpha   90.00
_cell.angle_beta   90.00
_cell.angle_gamma   90.00
#
_symmetry.space_group_name_H-M   'P 1'
#
loop_
_entity.id
_entity.type
_entity.pdbx_description
1 polymer ?
#
loop_
_entity_poly.entity_id
_entity_poly.type
_entity_poly.pdbx_seq_one_letter_code
_entity_poly.pdbx_strand_id
1 'polypeptide(L)'
;MIRTSRDEYEKSLRKLVILDYIDKNKSSPKREELFELMRIARKKYPNLDNIGFSGYEVRVPSFKDISSSEMENSNNSLIRKDFATIIEKLSGLSDLIEDHYRSFKATVDKAHKLNSSIEAKLNNLLLLSGRTDVFVAGIEETFDTNEFIQQDVSDVEYNPGYITLGRERFIPEMIDSAKFKVRVHAPKGKLGSSQKSTPRNLLYQDGSDWILYVYTSYAEGDVFANIEVDLTPVNQEGIYVGDVRLSGDPLEVNGKMDASIHYTTNGWDYNLLEPSNIRFEKGENLFSVGKEDVKKLKISLRKTAADTIDGNRSVYIFSLDSLEILTGTYTAKTTSTLVAGPYEVLTDTGEPVNFSLATMVHGTCCIVPSETSVDFFLSKDGVNWYPTSYLEDSIDVVHFSGIANDSIYVMDEDKSDDALIMDNNIFALYDIDTSFGTEALLNAYVPAELADKFVLQNTIVKRNLRQRDVNGNLYEFTGDSYTTCGWFKDQSNLRYKTTIYVDSFEGAVLNLGGTSAYLNGRLVTGEVVIPQGYHDFATNYSNWQTVEPGLEKVDLLQEKDKLYPFNHKYMIEGYAYPPFFEGEKVYNSTGRENFGASLEYVSPERFNSSEFDNNLYIYTVEEYNENLFFKVKVQSNNSNWVNELVDVDYMLRTDDLNTVYVKAILRTSNTAITPHINKFQVRVI
;
A
#
# COMPACT_ATOMS: atom_id res chain seq x y z
N MET A 1 -45.88 -17.39 -20.89
CA MET A 1 -46.54 -16.09 -21.20
C MET A 1 -48.05 -16.19 -21.43
N ILE A 2 -48.62 -17.12 -22.22
CA ILE A 2 -50.08 -17.13 -22.48
C ILE A 2 -50.94 -17.60 -21.27
N ARG A 3 -50.39 -18.45 -20.38
CA ARG A 3 -51.14 -19.00 -19.22
C ARG A 3 -51.44 -17.98 -18.11
N THR A 4 -50.62 -16.95 -17.92
CA THR A 4 -50.78 -15.97 -16.82
C THR A 4 -51.89 -14.95 -17.07
N SER A 5 -52.23 -14.65 -18.33
CA SER A 5 -53.27 -13.65 -18.64
C SER A 5 -54.70 -14.10 -18.27
N ARG A 6 -54.93 -15.42 -18.23
CA ARG A 6 -56.22 -16.08 -17.96
C ARG A 6 -56.56 -16.10 -16.47
N ASP A 7 -55.54 -16.14 -15.60
CA ASP A 7 -55.74 -16.29 -14.15
C ASP A 7 -56.21 -14.99 -13.48
N GLU A 8 -55.87 -13.81 -14.00
CA GLU A 8 -56.18 -12.54 -13.32
C GLU A 8 -57.61 -12.05 -13.52
N TYR A 9 -58.13 -12.10 -14.76
CA TYR A 9 -59.56 -11.83 -14.98
C TYR A 9 -60.44 -12.91 -14.35
N GLU A 10 -59.95 -14.15 -14.22
CA GLU A 10 -60.61 -15.21 -13.49
C GLU A 10 -60.64 -14.94 -11.97
N LYS A 11 -59.57 -14.38 -11.39
CA LYS A 11 -59.56 -13.88 -10.01
C LYS A 11 -60.50 -12.69 -9.81
N SER A 12 -60.50 -11.71 -10.72
CA SER A 12 -61.40 -10.56 -10.67
C SER A 12 -62.88 -10.98 -10.80
N LEU A 13 -63.18 -11.94 -11.68
CA LEU A 13 -64.51 -12.52 -11.83
C LEU A 13 -64.94 -13.24 -10.55
N ARG A 14 -64.03 -14.00 -9.94
CA ARG A 14 -64.27 -14.67 -8.66
C ARG A 14 -64.55 -13.69 -7.53
N LYS A 15 -63.79 -12.61 -7.43
CA LYS A 15 -64.00 -11.53 -6.46
C LYS A 15 -65.37 -10.86 -6.67
N LEU A 16 -65.74 -10.59 -7.91
CA LEU A 16 -67.02 -9.98 -8.27
C LEU A 16 -68.19 -10.89 -7.89
N VAL A 17 -68.11 -12.18 -8.21
CA VAL A 17 -69.13 -13.17 -7.85
C VAL A 17 -69.31 -13.29 -6.33
N ILE A 18 -68.20 -13.27 -5.58
CA ILE A 18 -68.23 -13.32 -4.12
C ILE A 18 -68.90 -12.05 -3.56
N LEU A 19 -68.52 -10.87 -4.05
CA LEU A 19 -69.09 -9.59 -3.61
C LEU A 19 -70.58 -9.48 -3.91
N ASP A 20 -71.01 -9.83 -5.13
CA ASP A 20 -72.43 -9.85 -5.52
C ASP A 20 -73.26 -10.81 -4.65
N TYR A 21 -72.67 -11.94 -4.26
CA TYR A 21 -73.32 -12.90 -3.37
C TYR A 21 -73.42 -12.36 -1.93
N ILE A 22 -72.35 -11.76 -1.42
CA ILE A 22 -72.33 -11.14 -0.08
C ILE A 22 -73.35 -10.01 -0.01
N ASP A 23 -73.46 -9.17 -1.03
CA ASP A 23 -74.40 -8.06 -1.03
C ASP A 23 -75.85 -8.53 -0.99
N LYS A 24 -76.18 -9.61 -1.71
CA LYS A 24 -77.52 -10.20 -1.78
C LYS A 24 -77.89 -11.02 -0.54
N ASN A 25 -76.96 -11.83 -0.02
CA ASN A 25 -77.25 -12.85 0.99
C ASN A 25 -76.66 -12.51 2.38
N LYS A 26 -75.93 -11.40 2.50
CA LYS A 26 -75.25 -10.94 3.72
C LYS A 26 -74.36 -12.01 4.38
N SER A 27 -73.86 -12.96 3.57
CA SER A 27 -72.98 -14.05 3.99
C SER A 27 -72.06 -14.46 2.83
N SER A 28 -70.92 -15.08 3.14
CA SER A 28 -69.98 -15.58 2.12
C SER A 28 -70.47 -16.88 1.48
N PRO A 29 -70.30 -17.07 0.17
CA PRO A 29 -70.77 -18.29 -0.51
C PRO A 29 -69.98 -19.51 -0.04
N LYS A 30 -70.67 -20.64 0.13
CA LYS A 30 -69.99 -21.94 0.34
C LYS A 30 -69.23 -22.34 -0.92
N ARG A 31 -68.23 -23.24 -0.79
CA ARG A 31 -67.38 -23.64 -1.92
C ARG A 31 -68.18 -24.16 -3.12
N GLU A 32 -69.20 -24.98 -2.89
CA GLU A 32 -70.07 -25.55 -3.92
C GLU A 32 -70.94 -24.48 -4.60
N GLU A 33 -71.47 -23.54 -3.83
CA GLU A 33 -72.25 -22.40 -4.33
C GLU A 33 -71.37 -21.47 -5.17
N LEU A 34 -70.14 -21.20 -4.71
CA LEU A 34 -69.16 -20.40 -5.45
C LEU A 34 -68.81 -21.02 -6.80
N PHE A 35 -68.70 -22.35 -6.88
CA PHE A 35 -68.45 -23.04 -8.15
C PHE A 35 -69.61 -22.85 -9.13
N GLU A 36 -70.86 -22.99 -8.68
CA GLU A 36 -72.01 -22.78 -9.55
C GLU A 36 -72.17 -21.32 -9.97
N LEU A 37 -71.97 -20.37 -9.05
CA LEU A 37 -72.00 -18.95 -9.36
C LEU A 37 -70.89 -18.56 -10.34
N MET A 38 -69.69 -19.12 -10.19
CA MET A 38 -68.59 -18.95 -11.14
C MET A 38 -68.93 -19.54 -12.51
N ARG A 39 -69.60 -20.69 -12.57
CA ARG A 39 -70.04 -21.29 -13.83
C ARG A 39 -71.05 -20.40 -14.54
N ILE A 40 -72.02 -19.85 -13.81
CA ILE A 40 -73.00 -18.90 -14.33
C ILE A 40 -72.31 -17.62 -14.83
N ALA A 41 -71.39 -17.07 -14.05
CA ALA A 41 -70.65 -15.87 -14.39
C ALA A 41 -69.79 -16.06 -15.65
N ARG A 42 -69.09 -17.20 -15.78
CA ARG A 42 -68.32 -17.53 -17.00
C ARG A 42 -69.18 -17.64 -18.24
N LYS A 43 -70.41 -18.14 -18.10
CA LYS A 43 -71.37 -18.18 -19.21
C LYS A 43 -71.86 -16.79 -19.59
N LYS A 44 -71.96 -15.88 -18.62
CA LYS A 44 -72.38 -14.48 -18.80
C LYS A 44 -71.28 -13.62 -19.44
N TYR A 45 -70.01 -13.87 -19.12
CA TYR A 45 -68.85 -13.15 -19.68
C TYR A 45 -67.92 -14.08 -20.49
N PRO A 46 -68.38 -14.60 -21.65
CA PRO A 46 -67.57 -15.51 -22.46
C PRO A 46 -66.46 -14.75 -23.21
N ASN A 47 -65.19 -15.02 -22.89
CA ASN A 47 -63.98 -14.31 -23.38
C ASN A 47 -63.63 -13.01 -22.63
N LEU A 48 -63.97 -12.94 -21.33
CA LEU A 48 -63.64 -11.81 -20.45
C LEU A 48 -62.18 -11.33 -20.56
N ASP A 49 -61.23 -12.25 -20.73
CA ASP A 49 -59.80 -11.94 -20.82
C ASP A 49 -59.42 -11.04 -22.01
N ASN A 50 -60.22 -11.05 -23.08
CA ASN A 50 -59.96 -10.31 -24.32
C ASN A 50 -60.68 -8.96 -24.39
N ILE A 51 -61.84 -8.83 -23.73
CA ILE A 51 -62.74 -7.68 -23.92
C ILE A 51 -63.01 -6.91 -22.61
N GLY A 52 -62.64 -7.47 -21.45
CA GLY A 52 -62.89 -6.85 -20.14
C GLY A 52 -64.36 -6.87 -19.72
N PHE A 53 -64.67 -6.49 -18.47
CA PHE A 53 -66.03 -6.38 -17.95
C PHE A 53 -66.83 -5.30 -18.68
N SER A 54 -66.18 -4.18 -19.02
CA SER A 54 -66.79 -3.07 -19.75
C SER A 54 -67.26 -3.47 -21.15
N GLY A 55 -66.59 -4.43 -21.80
CA GLY A 55 -66.97 -4.95 -23.12
C GLY A 55 -68.32 -5.67 -23.18
N TYR A 56 -68.85 -6.16 -22.05
CA TYR A 56 -70.12 -6.90 -22.00
C TYR A 56 -71.28 -6.10 -21.42
N GLU A 57 -71.01 -5.18 -20.50
CA GLU A 57 -72.06 -4.58 -19.66
C GLU A 57 -72.21 -3.07 -19.80
N VAL A 58 -71.32 -2.40 -20.53
CA VAL A 58 -71.50 -0.98 -20.82
C VAL A 58 -72.77 -0.79 -21.65
N ARG A 59 -73.70 0.00 -21.11
CA ARG A 59 -74.95 0.36 -21.78
C ARG A 59 -74.84 1.80 -22.29
N VAL A 60 -75.23 2.00 -23.54
CA VAL A 60 -75.41 3.34 -24.09
C VAL A 60 -76.79 3.84 -23.66
N PRO A 61 -76.89 5.01 -23.00
CA PRO A 61 -78.18 5.52 -22.54
C PRO A 61 -79.09 5.79 -23.73
N SER A 62 -80.30 5.21 -23.71
CA SER A 62 -81.34 5.55 -24.67
C SER A 62 -82.11 6.78 -24.18
N PHE A 63 -82.65 7.59 -25.10
CA PHE A 63 -83.27 8.90 -24.81
C PHE A 63 -84.51 8.85 -23.88
N LYS A 64 -84.93 7.67 -23.41
CA LYS A 64 -86.11 7.45 -22.56
C LYS A 64 -85.84 6.65 -21.28
N ASP A 65 -84.61 6.24 -21.02
CA ASP A 65 -84.30 5.43 -19.84
C ASP A 65 -84.10 6.28 -18.57
N ILE A 66 -84.43 5.67 -17.42
CA ILE A 66 -84.35 6.22 -16.06
C ILE A 66 -82.93 6.73 -15.78
N SER A 67 -82.85 7.96 -15.24
CA SER A 67 -81.67 8.67 -14.71
C SER A 67 -80.32 8.31 -15.35
N SER A 68 -79.88 9.13 -16.31
CA SER A 68 -78.57 9.01 -16.97
C SER A 68 -77.39 8.83 -16.01
N SER A 69 -77.50 9.38 -14.78
CA SER A 69 -76.48 9.28 -13.73
C SER A 69 -76.30 7.87 -13.14
N GLU A 70 -77.36 7.07 -13.00
CA GLU A 70 -77.23 5.70 -12.47
C GLU A 70 -76.52 4.78 -13.47
N MET A 71 -76.85 4.96 -14.75
CA MET A 71 -76.24 4.20 -15.84
C MET A 71 -74.76 4.60 -16.03
N GLU A 72 -74.46 5.89 -15.94
CA GLU A 72 -73.08 6.39 -15.98
C GLU A 72 -72.25 5.90 -14.79
N ASN A 73 -72.81 5.90 -13.58
CA ASN A 73 -72.14 5.36 -12.39
C ASN A 73 -71.85 3.86 -12.51
N SER A 74 -72.78 3.08 -13.09
CA SER A 74 -72.58 1.65 -13.35
C SER A 74 -71.47 1.41 -14.38
N ASN A 75 -71.50 2.14 -15.50
CA ASN A 75 -70.45 2.07 -16.53
C ASN A 75 -69.08 2.45 -15.96
N ASN A 76 -69.00 3.53 -15.17
CA ASN A 76 -67.76 3.97 -14.52
C ASN A 76 -67.21 2.94 -13.53
N SER A 77 -68.09 2.27 -12.77
CA SER A 77 -67.68 1.17 -11.88
C SER A 77 -67.09 -0.01 -12.66
N LEU A 78 -67.66 -0.37 -13.82
CA LEU A 78 -67.15 -1.45 -14.67
C LEU A 78 -65.79 -1.11 -15.29
N ILE A 79 -65.64 0.11 -15.80
CA ILE A 79 -64.37 0.62 -16.33
C ILE A 79 -63.29 0.61 -15.25
N ARG A 80 -63.60 1.06 -14.01
CA ARG A 80 -62.65 1.01 -12.88
C ARG A 80 -62.19 -0.41 -12.54
N LYS A 81 -63.06 -1.41 -12.70
CA LYS A 81 -62.71 -2.83 -12.46
C LYS A 81 -61.74 -3.36 -13.53
N ASP A 82 -61.94 -2.98 -14.78
CA ASP A 82 -60.99 -3.31 -15.86
C ASP A 82 -59.64 -2.62 -15.63
N PHE A 83 -59.65 -1.33 -15.28
CA PHE A 83 -58.43 -0.60 -14.93
C PHE A 83 -57.65 -1.26 -13.77
N ALA A 84 -58.33 -1.65 -12.70
CA ALA A 84 -57.69 -2.34 -11.58
C ALA A 84 -57.02 -3.65 -12.01
N THR A 85 -57.68 -4.44 -12.86
CA THR A 85 -57.14 -5.70 -13.38
C THR A 85 -55.94 -5.46 -14.31
N ILE A 86 -55.96 -4.39 -15.12
CA ILE A 86 -54.82 -4.01 -15.97
C ILE A 86 -53.63 -3.55 -15.13
N ILE A 87 -53.86 -2.78 -14.07
CA ILE A 87 -52.80 -2.31 -13.16
C ILE A 87 -52.11 -3.50 -12.47
N GLU A 88 -52.86 -4.49 -11.98
CA GLU A 88 -52.29 -5.71 -11.41
C GLU A 88 -51.41 -6.46 -12.43
N LYS A 89 -51.86 -6.58 -13.69
CA LYS A 89 -51.06 -7.16 -14.78
C LYS A 89 -49.77 -6.40 -15.03
N LEU A 90 -49.83 -5.08 -15.08
CA LEU A 90 -48.66 -4.22 -15.32
C LEU A 90 -47.65 -4.35 -14.18
N SER A 91 -48.12 -4.40 -12.93
CA SER A 91 -47.26 -4.64 -11.75
C SER A 91 -46.55 -5.98 -11.86
N GLY A 92 -47.28 -7.08 -12.15
CA GLY A 92 -46.66 -8.40 -12.25
C GLY A 92 -45.69 -8.54 -13.44
N LEU A 93 -45.89 -7.79 -14.53
CA LEU A 93 -44.90 -7.70 -15.62
C LEU A 93 -43.67 -6.90 -15.22
N SER A 94 -43.83 -5.82 -14.45
CA SER A 94 -42.73 -5.04 -13.90
C SER A 94 -41.83 -5.90 -13.02
N ASP A 95 -42.42 -6.64 -12.08
CA ASP A 95 -41.70 -7.54 -11.17
C ASP A 95 -40.88 -8.59 -11.96
N LEU A 96 -41.46 -9.15 -13.02
CA LEU A 96 -40.79 -10.15 -13.86
C LEU A 96 -39.62 -9.56 -14.66
N ILE A 97 -39.77 -8.32 -15.16
CA ILE A 97 -38.68 -7.61 -15.83
C ILE A 97 -37.54 -7.33 -14.85
N GLU A 98 -37.87 -6.92 -13.62
CA GLU A 98 -36.90 -6.65 -12.58
C GLU A 98 -36.13 -7.92 -12.18
N ASP A 99 -36.82 -9.04 -11.96
CA ASP A 99 -36.21 -10.34 -11.66
C ASP A 99 -35.24 -10.78 -12.79
N HIS A 100 -35.66 -10.64 -14.04
CA HIS A 100 -34.82 -10.96 -15.19
C HIS A 100 -33.60 -10.03 -15.29
N TYR A 101 -33.77 -8.73 -15.03
CA TYR A 101 -32.68 -7.76 -15.01
C TYR A 101 -31.65 -8.09 -13.90
N ARG A 102 -32.12 -8.38 -12.68
CA ARG A 102 -31.28 -8.81 -11.55
C ARG A 102 -30.48 -10.07 -11.90
N SER A 103 -31.11 -11.06 -12.52
CA SER A 103 -30.45 -12.30 -12.96
C SER A 103 -29.40 -12.05 -14.05
N PHE A 104 -29.71 -11.21 -15.03
CA PHE A 104 -28.77 -10.84 -16.10
C PHE A 104 -27.57 -10.06 -15.54
N LYS A 105 -27.80 -9.07 -14.67
CA LYS A 105 -26.74 -8.29 -14.01
C LYS A 105 -25.84 -9.20 -13.18
N ALA A 106 -26.39 -10.09 -12.36
CA ALA A 106 -25.60 -11.06 -11.60
C ALA A 106 -24.72 -11.95 -12.51
N THR A 107 -25.21 -12.28 -13.71
CA THR A 107 -24.44 -13.04 -14.70
C THR A 107 -23.32 -12.20 -15.31
N VAL A 108 -23.57 -10.92 -15.63
CA VAL A 108 -22.57 -9.97 -16.13
C VAL A 108 -21.49 -9.73 -15.08
N ASP A 109 -21.86 -9.47 -13.82
CA ASP A 109 -20.92 -9.27 -12.71
C ASP A 109 -20.04 -10.51 -12.49
N LYS A 110 -20.62 -11.71 -12.60
CA LYS A 110 -19.87 -12.96 -12.52
C LYS A 110 -18.90 -13.11 -13.69
N ALA A 111 -19.32 -12.76 -14.90
CA ALA A 111 -18.47 -12.79 -16.09
C ALA A 111 -17.31 -11.78 -15.98
N HIS A 112 -17.59 -10.57 -15.49
CA HIS A 112 -16.57 -9.54 -15.23
C HIS A 112 -15.55 -10.02 -14.19
N LYS A 113 -16.01 -10.56 -13.05
CA LYS A 113 -15.12 -11.14 -12.02
C LYS A 113 -14.26 -12.27 -12.58
N LEU A 114 -14.82 -13.12 -13.43
CA LEU A 114 -14.07 -14.17 -14.12
C LEU A 114 -13.03 -13.59 -15.07
N ASN A 115 -13.38 -12.55 -15.84
CA ASN A 115 -12.45 -11.90 -16.76
C ASN A 115 -11.27 -11.25 -16.04
N SER A 116 -11.53 -10.46 -15.00
CA SER A 116 -10.47 -9.87 -14.15
C SER A 116 -9.61 -10.95 -13.48
N SER A 117 -10.20 -12.07 -13.08
CA SER A 117 -9.43 -13.20 -12.53
C SER A 117 -8.55 -13.89 -13.57
N ILE A 118 -9.00 -14.01 -14.82
CA ILE A 118 -8.22 -14.56 -15.93
C ILE A 118 -7.07 -13.60 -16.29
N GLU A 119 -7.34 -12.30 -16.36
CA GLU A 119 -6.34 -11.27 -16.62
C GLU A 119 -5.25 -11.25 -15.55
N ALA A 120 -5.62 -11.25 -14.26
CA ALA A 120 -4.65 -11.33 -13.17
C ALA A 120 -3.78 -12.60 -13.26
N LYS A 121 -4.37 -13.75 -13.61
CA LYS A 121 -3.62 -14.99 -13.83
C LYS A 121 -2.69 -14.89 -15.03
N LEU A 122 -3.11 -14.24 -16.12
CA LEU A 122 -2.29 -14.03 -17.30
C LEU A 122 -1.10 -13.12 -16.98
N ASN A 123 -1.33 -12.00 -16.30
CA ASN A 123 -0.26 -11.07 -15.91
C ASN A 123 0.76 -11.73 -14.99
N ASN A 124 0.31 -12.52 -14.01
CA ASN A 124 1.21 -13.28 -13.15
C ASN A 124 2.01 -14.32 -13.95
N LEU A 125 1.37 -15.02 -14.89
CA LEU A 125 2.08 -15.96 -15.76
C LEU A 125 3.12 -15.26 -16.65
N LEU A 126 2.80 -14.08 -17.19
CA LEU A 126 3.73 -13.30 -18.02
C LEU A 126 4.95 -12.88 -17.21
N LEU A 127 4.75 -12.32 -16.01
CA LEU A 127 5.83 -11.92 -15.11
C LEU A 127 6.74 -13.10 -14.71
N LEU A 128 6.14 -14.25 -14.43
CA LEU A 128 6.85 -15.44 -13.94
C LEU A 128 7.47 -16.31 -15.05
N SER A 129 7.01 -16.20 -16.30
CA SER A 129 7.39 -17.14 -17.37
C SER A 129 8.86 -17.05 -17.83
N GLY A 130 9.65 -16.12 -17.29
CA GLY A 130 11.10 -16.00 -17.51
C GLY A 130 11.52 -15.61 -18.93
N ARG A 131 10.64 -15.74 -19.93
CA ARG A 131 10.88 -15.34 -21.32
C ARG A 131 10.78 -13.83 -21.47
N THR A 132 11.58 -13.27 -22.38
CA THR A 132 11.45 -11.89 -22.85
C THR A 132 10.15 -11.79 -23.64
N ASP A 133 9.15 -11.14 -23.06
CA ASP A 133 7.87 -10.84 -23.71
C ASP A 133 7.78 -9.33 -23.90
N VAL A 134 7.16 -8.88 -24.99
CA VAL A 134 7.09 -7.46 -25.40
C VAL A 134 6.33 -6.62 -24.38
N PHE A 135 5.53 -7.25 -23.54
CA PHE A 135 4.71 -6.60 -22.52
C PHE A 135 5.40 -6.45 -21.17
N VAL A 136 6.63 -6.95 -21.00
CA VAL A 136 7.35 -6.93 -19.72
C VAL A 136 8.57 -6.01 -19.85
N ALA A 137 8.59 -4.94 -19.06
CA ALA A 137 9.76 -4.11 -18.87
C ALA A 137 10.47 -4.48 -17.56
N GLY A 138 11.64 -3.91 -17.29
CA GLY A 138 12.36 -4.22 -16.06
C GLY A 138 13.66 -3.44 -15.89
N ILE A 139 14.31 -3.68 -14.76
CA ILE A 139 15.59 -3.10 -14.40
C ILE A 139 16.57 -4.21 -14.01
N GLU A 140 17.86 -3.93 -14.14
CA GLU A 140 18.96 -4.77 -13.69
C GLU A 140 20.01 -3.91 -13.00
N GLU A 141 20.47 -4.35 -11.83
CA GLU A 141 21.57 -3.74 -11.09
C GLU A 141 22.66 -4.78 -10.87
N THR A 142 23.90 -4.44 -11.23
CA THR A 142 25.09 -5.31 -11.13
C THR A 142 26.12 -4.80 -10.12
N PHE A 143 25.89 -3.64 -9.50
CA PHE A 143 26.78 -3.00 -8.54
C PHE A 143 28.19 -2.74 -9.09
N ASP A 144 28.30 -2.62 -10.41
CA ASP A 144 29.51 -2.11 -11.06
C ASP A 144 29.73 -0.63 -10.73
N THR A 145 28.66 0.08 -10.37
CA THR A 145 28.68 1.47 -9.91
C THR A 145 27.77 1.66 -8.68
N ASN A 146 27.94 2.78 -7.98
CA ASN A 146 27.17 3.15 -6.79
C ASN A 146 26.07 4.18 -7.05
N GLU A 147 25.81 4.52 -8.30
CA GLU A 147 24.98 5.67 -8.66
C GLU A 147 23.56 5.58 -8.09
N PHE A 148 22.99 4.38 -8.07
CA PHE A 148 21.62 4.15 -7.62
C PHE A 148 21.50 3.73 -6.16
N ILE A 149 22.61 3.62 -5.41
CA ILE A 149 22.56 3.23 -3.99
C ILE A 149 22.37 4.47 -3.13
N GLN A 150 21.30 4.47 -2.32
CA GLN A 150 21.04 5.56 -1.37
C GLN A 150 21.90 5.37 -0.12
N GLN A 151 23.09 5.96 -0.12
CA GLN A 151 24.10 5.78 0.93
C GLN A 151 23.71 6.35 2.30
N ASP A 152 22.74 7.27 2.34
CA ASP A 152 22.24 7.92 3.55
C ASP A 152 21.31 7.00 4.37
N VAL A 153 20.56 6.13 3.69
CA VAL A 153 19.64 5.17 4.31
C VAL A 153 20.14 3.73 4.25
N SER A 154 21.13 3.45 3.39
CA SER A 154 21.76 2.13 3.30
C SER A 154 22.89 2.00 4.31
N ASP A 155 22.94 0.88 5.01
CA ASP A 155 23.99 0.59 5.99
C ASP A 155 24.76 -0.70 5.68
N VAL A 156 24.75 -1.10 4.41
CA VAL A 156 25.52 -2.19 3.80
C VAL A 156 26.94 -1.77 3.42
N GLU A 157 27.80 -2.75 3.18
CA GLU A 157 29.13 -2.51 2.63
C GLU A 157 29.12 -2.74 1.12
N TYR A 158 29.61 -1.75 0.37
CA TYR A 158 29.78 -1.83 -1.06
C TYR A 158 31.17 -2.36 -1.44
N ASN A 159 31.19 -3.33 -2.36
CA ASN A 159 32.38 -3.79 -3.05
C ASN A 159 32.12 -3.77 -4.57
N PRO A 160 33.13 -3.53 -5.43
CA PRO A 160 32.94 -3.60 -6.88
C PRO A 160 32.33 -4.95 -7.30
N GLY A 161 31.11 -4.91 -7.84
CA GLY A 161 30.36 -6.08 -8.32
C GLY A 161 29.61 -6.89 -7.25
N TYR A 162 29.55 -6.45 -5.98
CA TYR A 162 28.65 -7.01 -4.98
C TYR A 162 28.44 -6.14 -3.73
N ILE A 163 27.34 -6.38 -3.03
CA ILE A 163 27.03 -5.76 -1.74
C ILE A 163 26.98 -6.84 -0.64
N THR A 164 27.44 -6.50 0.55
CA THR A 164 27.43 -7.39 1.73
C THR A 164 26.98 -6.65 3.01
N LEU A 165 26.88 -7.38 4.12
CA LEU A 165 26.60 -6.81 5.43
C LEU A 165 27.54 -5.66 5.74
N GLY A 166 26.97 -4.54 6.18
CA GLY A 166 27.76 -3.40 6.61
C GLY A 166 28.49 -3.65 7.91
N ARG A 167 29.38 -2.72 8.20
CA ARG A 167 30.35 -2.82 9.29
C ARG A 167 30.02 -1.81 10.38
N GLU A 168 30.33 -2.15 11.63
CA GLU A 168 30.38 -1.14 12.68
C GLU A 168 31.48 -0.12 12.35
N ARG A 169 31.24 1.17 12.66
CA ARG A 169 32.16 2.26 12.28
C ARG A 169 33.58 1.95 12.80
N PHE A 170 34.52 1.83 11.86
CA PHE A 170 35.93 1.79 12.19
C PHE A 170 36.36 3.07 12.90
N ILE A 171 37.29 2.94 13.82
CA ILE A 171 38.03 4.08 14.35
C ILE A 171 39.16 4.32 13.34
N PRO A 172 39.19 5.48 12.64
CA PRO A 172 40.34 5.78 11.80
C PRO A 172 41.57 5.87 12.70
N GLU A 173 42.60 5.10 12.36
CA GLU A 173 43.88 5.25 13.03
C GLU A 173 44.46 6.59 12.62
N MET A 174 44.82 7.42 13.60
CA MET A 174 45.53 8.65 13.30
C MET A 174 46.94 8.31 12.78
N ILE A 175 47.06 8.28 11.46
CA ILE A 175 48.33 8.05 10.75
C ILE A 175 49.23 9.31 10.73
N ASP A 176 48.94 10.31 11.55
CA ASP A 176 49.71 11.56 11.69
C ASP A 176 51.21 11.32 11.97
N SER A 177 51.53 10.22 12.65
CA SER A 177 52.91 9.81 12.93
C SER A 177 53.53 8.85 11.89
N ALA A 178 52.76 8.40 10.90
CA ALA A 178 53.23 7.46 9.89
C ALA A 178 54.25 8.10 8.94
N LYS A 179 55.23 7.29 8.51
CA LYS A 179 56.24 7.74 7.53
C LYS A 179 55.84 7.32 6.13
N PHE A 180 55.65 8.32 5.27
CA PHE A 180 55.33 8.12 3.86
C PHE A 180 56.61 8.11 3.02
N LYS A 181 56.73 7.13 2.15
CA LYS A 181 57.78 7.06 1.13
C LYS A 181 57.18 6.78 -0.23
N VAL A 182 57.24 7.77 -1.11
CA VAL A 182 56.78 7.64 -2.50
C VAL A 182 57.94 7.20 -3.39
N ARG A 183 57.73 6.15 -4.19
CA ARG A 183 58.68 5.68 -5.21
C ARG A 183 57.97 5.52 -6.54
N VAL A 184 58.56 6.08 -7.58
CA VAL A 184 58.04 5.98 -8.94
C VAL A 184 58.89 5.01 -9.76
N HIS A 185 58.23 4.07 -10.43
CA HIS A 185 58.84 3.11 -11.33
C HIS A 185 58.23 3.23 -12.74
N ALA A 186 59.08 3.43 -13.74
CA ALA A 186 58.72 3.47 -15.15
C ALA A 186 59.78 2.67 -15.93
N PRO A 187 59.49 1.42 -16.36
CA PRO A 187 60.50 0.46 -16.79
C PRO A 187 61.33 0.88 -18.01
N LYS A 188 60.74 1.67 -18.93
CA LYS A 188 61.31 1.91 -20.27
C LYS A 188 61.87 3.31 -20.52
N GLY A 189 61.91 4.20 -19.53
CA GLY A 189 62.35 5.58 -19.78
C GLY A 189 61.86 6.64 -18.81
N LYS A 190 61.98 6.40 -17.50
CA LYS A 190 61.74 7.44 -16.50
C LYS A 190 62.74 8.59 -16.69
N LEU A 191 62.23 9.79 -16.98
CA LEU A 191 63.03 11.01 -17.10
C LEU A 191 63.08 11.78 -15.77
N GLY A 192 62.02 11.71 -14.98
CA GLY A 192 61.93 12.38 -13.68
C GLY A 192 60.56 12.25 -13.05
N SER A 193 60.39 12.87 -11.88
CA SER A 193 59.09 13.02 -11.23
C SER A 193 59.08 14.30 -10.39
N SER A 194 57.96 15.00 -10.35
CA SER A 194 57.76 16.18 -9.48
C SER A 194 56.49 15.98 -8.66
N GLN A 195 56.51 16.43 -7.41
CA GLN A 195 55.33 16.43 -6.54
C GLN A 195 54.88 17.87 -6.38
N LYS A 196 53.58 18.12 -6.59
CA LYS A 196 52.99 19.45 -6.38
C LYS A 196 52.56 19.65 -4.92
N SER A 197 52.22 18.56 -4.25
CA SER A 197 51.79 18.52 -2.85
C SER A 197 52.52 17.41 -2.11
N THR A 198 52.62 17.55 -0.79
CA THR A 198 53.33 16.59 0.05
C THR A 198 52.46 15.36 0.30
N PRO A 199 53.03 14.16 0.50
CA PRO A 199 52.24 12.98 0.88
C PRO A 199 51.43 13.15 2.18
N ARG A 200 51.73 14.17 3.01
CA ARG A 200 50.92 14.51 4.18
C ARG A 200 49.52 15.01 3.83
N ASN A 201 49.30 15.49 2.61
CA ASN A 201 47.97 15.86 2.16
C ASN A 201 47.01 14.64 2.17
N LEU A 202 47.55 13.42 2.06
CA LEU A 202 46.76 12.20 2.15
C LEU A 202 46.16 11.94 3.55
N LEU A 203 46.56 12.68 4.59
CA LEU A 203 46.14 12.42 5.97
C LEU A 203 44.69 12.84 6.26
N TYR A 204 44.15 13.79 5.50
CA TYR A 204 42.83 14.36 5.75
C TYR A 204 42.08 14.48 4.43
N GLN A 205 40.79 14.11 4.44
CA GLN A 205 39.88 14.37 3.31
C GLN A 205 39.43 15.84 3.36
N ASP A 206 40.31 16.75 2.97
CA ASP A 206 40.09 18.20 2.99
C ASP A 206 39.96 18.81 1.58
N GLY A 207 39.97 17.97 0.54
CA GLY A 207 39.94 18.38 -0.86
C GLY A 207 41.29 18.85 -1.41
N SER A 208 42.38 18.74 -0.64
CA SER A 208 43.72 19.17 -1.04
C SER A 208 44.51 18.02 -1.66
N ASP A 209 44.20 17.65 -2.91
CA ASP A 209 44.83 16.52 -3.60
C ASP A 209 46.37 16.45 -3.46
N TRP A 210 46.86 15.27 -3.08
CA TRP A 210 48.22 14.83 -3.35
C TRP A 210 48.39 14.55 -4.86
N ILE A 211 49.23 15.34 -5.53
CA ILE A 211 49.45 15.23 -6.98
C ILE A 211 50.93 14.95 -7.29
N LEU A 212 51.15 13.86 -8.02
CA LEU A 212 52.45 13.43 -8.51
C LEU A 212 52.48 13.42 -10.03
N TYR A 213 53.43 14.17 -10.60
CA TYR A 213 53.76 14.15 -12.02
C TYR A 213 54.94 13.21 -12.26
N VAL A 214 54.79 12.29 -13.21
CA VAL A 214 55.85 11.38 -13.64
C VAL A 214 56.16 11.65 -15.11
N TYR A 215 57.41 12.01 -15.39
CA TYR A 215 57.87 12.32 -16.74
C TYR A 215 58.56 11.11 -17.35
N THR A 216 58.13 10.69 -18.53
CA THR A 216 58.70 9.58 -19.29
C THR A 216 59.04 9.99 -20.72
N SER A 217 59.87 9.19 -21.38
CA SER A 217 60.19 9.34 -22.80
C SER A 217 59.18 8.67 -23.75
N TYR A 218 58.09 8.11 -23.22
CA TYR A 218 57.08 7.36 -23.98
C TYR A 218 55.66 7.71 -23.50
N ALA A 219 54.71 7.79 -24.42
CA ALA A 219 53.31 8.12 -24.12
C ALA A 219 52.47 6.92 -23.70
N GLU A 220 52.87 5.70 -24.09
CA GLU A 220 52.19 4.45 -23.77
C GLU A 220 53.16 3.43 -23.16
N GLY A 221 52.77 2.87 -22.02
CA GLY A 221 53.53 1.91 -21.23
C GLY A 221 53.24 2.05 -19.74
N ASP A 222 53.59 1.02 -18.98
CA ASP A 222 53.30 0.98 -17.55
C ASP A 222 54.13 1.99 -16.75
N VAL A 223 53.45 2.79 -15.96
CA VAL A 223 54.03 3.70 -14.98
C VAL A 223 53.37 3.45 -13.63
N PHE A 224 54.19 3.27 -12.60
CA PHE A 224 53.75 2.95 -11.25
C PHE A 224 54.17 4.04 -10.26
N ALA A 225 53.24 4.51 -9.45
CA ALA A 225 53.48 5.31 -8.26
C ALA A 225 53.21 4.45 -7.01
N ASN A 226 54.27 4.14 -6.27
CA ASN A 226 54.19 3.32 -5.06
C ASN A 226 54.28 4.23 -3.82
N ILE A 227 53.25 4.23 -2.99
CA ILE A 227 53.19 4.93 -1.71
C ILE A 227 53.38 3.88 -0.62
N GLU A 228 54.53 3.93 0.05
CA GLU A 228 54.86 3.05 1.17
C GLU A 228 54.56 3.81 2.48
N VAL A 229 53.73 3.23 3.33
CA VAL A 229 53.32 3.77 4.64
C VAL A 229 53.85 2.86 5.72
N ASP A 230 54.75 3.41 6.54
CA ASP A 230 55.28 2.73 7.72
C ASP A 230 54.36 2.97 8.91
N LEU A 231 53.71 1.90 9.37
CA LEU A 231 52.70 1.93 10.44
C LEU A 231 53.29 1.68 11.82
N THR A 232 54.54 1.22 11.88
CA THR A 232 55.21 0.94 13.16
C THR A 232 56.30 1.98 13.43
N PRO A 233 56.28 2.66 14.60
CA PRO A 233 57.49 3.23 15.15
C PRO A 233 58.52 2.12 15.36
N VAL A 234 59.79 2.41 15.08
CA VAL A 234 60.90 1.44 15.11
C VAL A 234 60.86 0.61 16.42
N ASN A 235 60.67 -0.71 16.30
CA ASN A 235 60.64 -1.74 17.37
C ASN A 235 59.31 -1.98 18.13
N GLN A 236 58.15 -1.80 17.50
CA GLN A 236 56.85 -2.20 18.09
C GLN A 236 56.18 -3.36 17.35
N GLU A 237 55.21 -4.00 18.02
CA GLU A 237 54.25 -4.95 17.43
C GLU A 237 53.46 -4.25 16.33
N GLY A 238 53.06 -4.99 15.28
CA GLY A 238 52.32 -4.40 14.17
C GLY A 238 50.91 -3.99 14.61
N ILE A 239 50.20 -3.26 13.75
CA ILE A 239 48.81 -2.90 14.04
C ILE A 239 47.86 -3.83 13.27
N TYR A 240 46.67 -4.06 13.81
CA TYR A 240 45.60 -4.66 13.05
C TYR A 240 45.12 -3.68 11.99
N VAL A 241 45.16 -4.05 10.71
CA VAL A 241 44.56 -3.27 9.62
C VAL A 241 43.30 -4.00 9.17
N GLY A 242 42.14 -3.39 9.43
CA GLY A 242 40.86 -3.83 8.90
C GLY A 242 40.79 -3.49 7.43
N ASP A 243 40.71 -2.19 7.13
CA ASP A 243 40.58 -1.69 5.76
C ASP A 243 41.55 -0.56 5.44
N VAL A 244 41.75 -0.34 4.14
CA VAL A 244 42.42 0.84 3.61
C VAL A 244 41.45 1.54 2.66
N ARG A 245 41.16 2.80 2.94
CA ARG A 245 40.33 3.65 2.09
C ARG A 245 41.21 4.63 1.34
N LEU A 246 41.01 4.73 0.03
CA LEU A 246 41.64 5.71 -0.83
C LEU A 246 40.57 6.60 -1.44
N SER A 247 40.67 7.91 -1.27
CA SER A 247 39.75 8.85 -1.90
C SER A 247 40.49 9.69 -2.93
N GLY A 248 39.85 10.03 -4.05
CA GLY A 248 40.44 10.95 -5.03
C GLY A 248 39.63 11.09 -6.31
N ASP A 249 40.07 12.02 -7.15
CA ASP A 249 39.57 12.23 -8.50
C ASP A 249 40.68 11.86 -9.51
N PRO A 250 40.74 10.61 -10.01
CA PRO A 250 41.78 10.21 -10.95
C PRO A 250 41.59 10.92 -12.27
N LEU A 251 42.63 11.59 -12.76
CA LEU A 251 42.58 12.20 -14.08
C LEU A 251 42.62 11.09 -15.15
N GLU A 252 41.53 10.82 -15.87
CA GLU A 252 41.45 9.75 -16.90
C GLU A 252 41.44 10.30 -18.34
N VAL A 253 42.41 11.15 -18.74
CA VAL A 253 42.39 11.75 -20.10
C VAL A 253 42.64 10.69 -21.19
N ASN A 254 43.73 9.93 -21.07
CA ASN A 254 44.13 8.93 -22.07
C ASN A 254 44.36 7.54 -21.48
N GLY A 255 44.36 7.40 -20.15
CA GLY A 255 44.65 6.14 -19.47
C GLY A 255 43.98 6.08 -18.11
N LYS A 256 43.34 4.93 -17.83
CA LYS A 256 42.71 4.64 -16.54
C LYS A 256 43.78 4.39 -15.48
N MET A 257 43.46 4.72 -14.23
CA MET A 257 44.32 4.43 -13.09
C MET A 257 43.84 3.15 -12.40
N ASP A 258 44.77 2.22 -12.15
CA ASP A 258 44.51 1.04 -11.33
C ASP A 258 45.23 1.19 -9.98
N ALA A 259 44.68 0.59 -8.93
CA ALA A 259 45.28 0.56 -7.61
C ALA A 259 45.40 -0.87 -7.08
N SER A 260 46.51 -1.14 -6.40
CA SER A 260 46.74 -2.40 -5.69
C SER A 260 47.39 -2.16 -4.33
N ILE A 261 47.04 -2.97 -3.35
CA ILE A 261 47.58 -2.87 -1.98
C ILE A 261 48.44 -4.08 -1.70
N HIS A 262 49.62 -3.82 -1.14
CA HIS A 262 50.46 -4.85 -0.56
C HIS A 262 50.66 -4.56 0.93
N TYR A 263 50.78 -5.59 1.74
CA TYR A 263 51.01 -5.47 3.17
C TYR A 263 52.20 -6.34 3.61
N THR A 264 52.83 -5.99 4.72
CA THR A 264 53.89 -6.80 5.33
C THR A 264 53.66 -6.95 6.82
N THR A 265 53.82 -8.16 7.34
CA THR A 265 53.77 -8.46 8.78
C THR A 265 55.17 -8.58 9.40
N ASN A 266 56.18 -8.88 8.58
CA ASN A 266 57.57 -8.98 9.03
C ASN A 266 58.40 -7.72 8.77
N GLY A 267 57.87 -6.75 8.00
CA GLY A 267 58.50 -5.46 7.69
C GLY A 267 59.32 -5.44 6.39
N TRP A 268 59.44 -6.58 5.69
CA TRP A 268 60.31 -6.77 4.53
C TRP A 268 59.60 -7.44 3.35
N ASP A 269 58.85 -8.51 3.61
CA ASP A 269 58.14 -9.27 2.57
C ASP A 269 56.74 -8.72 2.37
N TYR A 270 56.46 -8.26 1.16
CA TYR A 270 55.17 -7.73 0.77
C TYR A 270 54.30 -8.84 0.17
N ASN A 271 53.13 -9.04 0.77
CA ASN A 271 52.07 -9.87 0.24
C ASN A 271 51.07 -8.98 -0.50
N LEU A 272 50.66 -9.39 -1.70
CA LEU A 272 49.63 -8.72 -2.48
C LEU A 272 48.26 -9.04 -1.89
N LEU A 273 47.42 -8.02 -1.73
CA LEU A 273 46.02 -8.18 -1.35
C LEU A 273 45.20 -8.55 -2.58
N GLU A 274 44.32 -9.54 -2.47
CA GLU A 274 43.37 -9.88 -3.52
C GLU A 274 42.06 -9.10 -3.31
N PRO A 275 41.44 -8.55 -4.37
CA PRO A 275 41.85 -8.63 -5.78
C PRO A 275 43.12 -7.82 -6.09
N SER A 276 44.02 -8.46 -6.85
CA SER A 276 45.37 -7.95 -7.16
C SER A 276 45.47 -6.58 -7.82
N ASN A 277 44.45 -6.13 -8.55
CA ASN A 277 44.33 -4.77 -9.07
C ASN A 277 42.85 -4.43 -9.17
N ILE A 278 42.45 -3.29 -8.64
CA ILE A 278 41.13 -2.69 -8.89
C ILE A 278 41.31 -1.45 -9.75
N ARG A 279 40.31 -1.16 -10.58
CA ARG A 279 40.23 0.15 -11.23
C ARG A 279 40.00 1.19 -10.13
N PHE A 280 40.75 2.28 -10.16
CA PHE A 280 40.56 3.39 -9.24
C PHE A 280 39.48 4.31 -9.80
N GLU A 281 38.36 4.41 -9.10
CA GLU A 281 37.21 5.24 -9.50
C GLU A 281 37.24 6.60 -8.79
N LYS A 282 36.47 7.55 -9.33
CA LYS A 282 36.29 8.86 -8.70
C LYS A 282 35.50 8.68 -7.39
N GLY A 283 35.98 9.29 -6.32
CA GLY A 283 35.39 9.16 -4.98
C GLY A 283 36.18 8.21 -4.11
N GLU A 284 35.49 7.38 -3.31
CA GLU A 284 36.11 6.48 -2.34
C GLU A 284 36.32 5.07 -2.91
N ASN A 285 37.50 4.52 -2.70
CA ASN A 285 37.90 3.17 -3.09
C ASN A 285 38.34 2.42 -1.82
N LEU A 286 37.66 1.32 -1.47
CA LEU A 286 37.90 0.57 -0.24
C LEU A 286 38.62 -0.76 -0.53
N PHE A 287 39.59 -1.11 0.31
CA PHE A 287 40.32 -2.37 0.26
C PHE A 287 40.24 -3.10 1.59
N SER A 288 39.66 -4.30 1.57
CA SER A 288 39.53 -5.15 2.76
C SER A 288 40.81 -5.93 3.04
N VAL A 289 41.55 -5.57 4.10
CA VAL A 289 42.83 -6.20 4.47
C VAL A 289 42.61 -7.32 5.51
N GLY A 290 41.99 -6.99 6.65
CA GLY A 290 41.65 -7.91 7.73
C GLY A 290 42.85 -8.68 8.31
N LYS A 291 44.00 -8.01 8.53
CA LYS A 291 45.23 -8.65 9.02
C LYS A 291 45.75 -8.05 10.33
N GLU A 292 46.12 -8.92 11.24
CA GLU A 292 46.90 -8.61 12.45
C GLU A 292 48.37 -8.36 12.12
N ASP A 293 49.07 -7.67 13.02
CA ASP A 293 50.52 -7.44 12.97
C ASP A 293 51.04 -6.78 11.67
N VAL A 294 50.23 -5.95 11.00
CA VAL A 294 50.67 -5.25 9.80
C VAL A 294 51.64 -4.13 10.18
N LYS A 295 52.85 -4.19 9.62
CA LYS A 295 53.93 -3.23 9.89
C LYS A 295 54.02 -2.14 8.84
N LYS A 296 53.80 -2.49 7.56
CA LYS A 296 53.80 -1.51 6.45
C LYS A 296 52.74 -1.86 5.42
N LEU A 297 52.24 -0.82 4.78
CA LEU A 297 51.40 -0.91 3.60
C LEU A 297 52.12 -0.29 2.41
N LYS A 298 51.87 -0.84 1.23
CA LYS A 298 52.34 -0.30 -0.04
C LYS A 298 51.18 -0.24 -1.02
N ILE A 299 50.71 0.98 -1.26
CA ILE A 299 49.71 1.27 -2.29
C ILE A 299 50.44 1.51 -3.61
N SER A 300 50.08 0.77 -4.65
CA SER A 300 50.67 0.88 -5.98
C SER A 300 49.61 1.34 -6.96
N LEU A 301 49.73 2.59 -7.41
CA LEU A 301 48.91 3.17 -8.47
C LEU A 301 49.59 2.93 -9.82
N ARG A 302 48.85 2.46 -10.82
CA ARG A 302 49.35 2.16 -12.17
C ARG A 302 48.56 2.94 -13.22
N LYS A 303 49.27 3.45 -14.23
CA LYS A 303 48.68 3.95 -15.48
C LYS A 303 49.45 3.38 -16.68
N THR A 304 48.74 3.20 -17.79
CA THR A 304 49.29 2.65 -19.04
C THR A 304 49.48 3.70 -20.14
N ALA A 305 48.87 4.88 -20.03
CA ALA A 305 48.99 5.98 -20.99
C ALA A 305 49.14 7.33 -20.29
N ALA A 306 49.86 8.25 -20.92
CA ALA A 306 50.15 9.58 -20.39
C ALA A 306 48.93 10.51 -20.48
N ASP A 307 48.70 11.32 -19.46
CA ASP A 307 47.58 12.26 -19.40
C ASP A 307 47.82 13.51 -20.26
N THR A 308 49.08 13.92 -20.39
CA THR A 308 49.45 15.09 -21.19
C THR A 308 50.90 15.00 -21.69
N ILE A 309 51.29 15.95 -22.54
CA ILE A 309 52.63 16.08 -23.10
C ILE A 309 53.17 17.47 -22.72
N ASP A 310 54.35 17.49 -22.10
CA ASP A 310 55.09 18.71 -21.73
C ASP A 310 56.42 18.76 -22.51
N GLY A 311 56.43 19.51 -23.60
CA GLY A 311 57.54 19.54 -24.55
C GLY A 311 57.76 18.18 -25.21
N ASN A 312 58.95 17.60 -25.03
CA ASN A 312 59.30 16.26 -25.55
C ASN A 312 59.11 15.14 -24.51
N ARG A 313 58.32 15.38 -23.45
CA ARG A 313 58.12 14.43 -22.35
C ARG A 313 56.64 14.10 -22.23
N SER A 314 56.36 12.81 -22.06
CA SER A 314 55.02 12.34 -21.70
C SER A 314 54.85 12.44 -20.19
N VAL A 315 53.68 12.90 -19.74
CA VAL A 315 53.40 13.20 -18.33
C VAL A 315 52.25 12.34 -17.84
N TYR A 316 52.52 11.54 -16.83
CA TYR A 316 51.53 10.75 -16.10
C TYR A 316 51.23 11.44 -14.78
N ILE A 317 49.96 11.67 -14.49
CA ILE A 317 49.48 12.40 -13.32
C ILE A 317 48.75 11.41 -12.41
N PHE A 318 49.25 11.27 -11.19
CA PHE A 318 48.58 10.51 -10.12
C PHE A 318 48.04 11.51 -9.11
N SER A 319 46.76 11.39 -8.78
CA SER A 319 46.05 12.21 -7.81
C SER A 319 45.34 11.32 -6.79
N LEU A 320 45.44 11.69 -5.52
CA LEU A 320 44.66 11.15 -4.41
C LEU A 320 44.33 12.30 -3.47
N ASP A 321 43.13 12.34 -2.92
CA ASP A 321 42.71 13.28 -1.89
C ASP A 321 43.14 12.76 -0.51
N SER A 322 42.71 11.56 -0.14
CA SER A 322 43.01 10.96 1.18
C SER A 322 43.40 9.48 1.11
N LEU A 323 44.13 9.05 2.15
CA LEU A 323 44.43 7.67 2.51
C LEU A 323 44.06 7.47 3.97
N GLU A 324 43.05 6.65 4.25
CA GLU A 324 42.66 6.31 5.61
C GLU A 324 42.96 4.85 5.90
N ILE A 325 43.49 4.59 7.10
CA ILE A 325 43.74 3.23 7.58
C ILE A 325 42.79 3.00 8.75
N LEU A 326 41.95 1.98 8.60
CA LEU A 326 40.86 1.71 9.51
C LEU A 326 41.26 0.57 10.45
N THR A 327 41.38 0.88 11.74
CA THR A 327 41.81 -0.05 12.80
C THR A 327 40.61 -0.37 13.69
N GLY A 328 40.13 -1.60 13.63
CA GLY A 328 38.99 -2.06 14.42
C GLY A 328 38.65 -3.49 14.06
N THR A 329 38.40 -4.35 15.04
CA THR A 329 38.05 -5.75 14.80
C THR A 329 36.85 -5.82 13.86
N TYR A 330 36.97 -6.60 12.80
CA TYR A 330 35.90 -6.90 11.86
C TYR A 330 34.70 -7.50 12.61
N THR A 331 33.75 -6.65 13.00
CA THR A 331 32.45 -7.09 13.48
C THR A 331 31.45 -6.69 12.41
N ALA A 332 31.18 -7.62 11.50
CA ALA A 332 30.06 -7.47 10.58
C ALA A 332 28.80 -7.25 11.43
N LYS A 333 27.97 -6.28 11.02
CA LYS A 333 26.65 -6.14 11.64
C LYS A 333 25.88 -7.44 11.46
N THR A 334 25.04 -7.78 12.42
CA THR A 334 24.13 -8.93 12.30
C THR A 334 23.01 -8.66 11.29
N THR A 335 22.76 -7.39 10.97
CA THR A 335 21.73 -6.96 10.01
C THR A 335 22.17 -5.69 9.29
N SER A 336 21.93 -5.63 7.98
CA SER A 336 22.13 -4.43 7.18
C SER A 336 21.04 -4.31 6.11
N THR A 337 20.80 -3.09 5.67
CA THR A 337 19.76 -2.68 4.74
C THR A 337 20.43 -2.01 3.55
N LEU A 338 20.15 -2.53 2.36
CA LEU A 338 20.40 -1.89 1.08
C LEU A 338 19.11 -1.21 0.64
N VAL A 339 19.18 0.04 0.24
CA VAL A 339 18.12 0.76 -0.48
C VAL A 339 18.70 1.30 -1.78
N ALA A 340 18.10 0.91 -2.89
CA ALA A 340 18.54 1.27 -4.23
C ALA A 340 17.38 1.84 -5.07
N GLY A 341 17.69 2.81 -5.91
CA GLY A 341 16.75 3.57 -6.75
C GLY A 341 16.75 5.08 -6.44
N PRO A 342 15.92 5.87 -7.14
CA PRO A 342 14.91 5.43 -8.10
C PRO A 342 15.52 4.89 -9.39
N TYR A 343 14.99 3.76 -9.86
CA TYR A 343 15.28 3.25 -11.20
C TYR A 343 14.11 3.59 -12.12
N GLU A 344 14.40 4.26 -13.23
CA GLU A 344 13.40 4.51 -14.27
C GLU A 344 13.17 3.25 -15.10
N VAL A 345 11.92 2.79 -15.20
CA VAL A 345 11.54 1.67 -16.05
C VAL A 345 11.30 2.18 -17.46
N LEU A 346 12.15 1.74 -18.37
CA LEU A 346 12.11 2.09 -19.78
C LEU A 346 11.83 0.85 -20.64
N THR A 347 11.19 1.06 -21.79
CA THR A 347 11.13 0.07 -22.87
C THR A 347 12.50 -0.11 -23.53
N ASP A 348 12.64 -1.12 -24.38
CA ASP A 348 13.81 -1.29 -25.26
C ASP A 348 14.08 -0.07 -26.18
N THR A 349 13.07 0.78 -26.40
CA THR A 349 13.19 2.02 -27.18
C THR A 349 13.50 3.26 -26.34
N GLY A 350 13.65 3.10 -25.02
CA GLY A 350 13.94 4.19 -24.08
C GLY A 350 12.71 5.01 -23.68
N GLU A 351 11.50 4.49 -23.90
CA GLU A 351 10.26 5.16 -23.51
C GLU A 351 9.83 4.73 -22.10
N PRO A 352 9.32 5.65 -21.27
CA PRO A 352 8.91 5.34 -19.90
C PRO A 352 7.70 4.39 -19.86
N VAL A 353 7.76 3.38 -18.97
CA VAL A 353 6.69 2.39 -18.77
C VAL A 353 6.07 2.56 -17.40
N ASN A 354 4.79 2.91 -17.37
CA ASN A 354 3.99 2.85 -16.17
C ASN A 354 3.56 1.40 -15.90
N PHE A 355 3.76 0.94 -14.66
CA PHE A 355 3.45 -0.42 -14.24
C PHE A 355 2.64 -0.42 -12.94
N SER A 356 1.90 -1.51 -12.71
CA SER A 356 1.11 -1.74 -11.50
C SER A 356 1.52 -3.03 -10.78
N LEU A 357 2.31 -3.87 -11.45
CA LEU A 357 2.81 -5.13 -10.94
C LEU A 357 4.32 -5.19 -11.07
N ALA A 358 4.98 -5.78 -10.10
CA ALA A 358 6.39 -6.15 -10.23
C ALA A 358 6.72 -7.47 -9.56
N THR A 359 7.83 -8.07 -9.96
CA THR A 359 8.39 -9.27 -9.30
C THR A 359 9.90 -9.31 -9.45
N MET A 360 10.57 -9.95 -8.49
CA MET A 360 12.00 -10.25 -8.61
C MET A 360 12.20 -11.44 -9.55
N VAL A 361 13.17 -11.31 -10.46
CA VAL A 361 13.47 -12.38 -11.41
C VAL A 361 14.45 -13.36 -10.79
N HIS A 362 14.33 -14.63 -11.16
CA HIS A 362 15.32 -15.68 -10.90
C HIS A 362 16.76 -15.32 -11.35
N GLY A 363 16.93 -14.33 -12.24
CA GLY A 363 18.23 -13.78 -12.62
C GLY A 363 18.94 -12.98 -11.51
N THR A 364 18.30 -12.77 -10.36
CA THR A 364 18.90 -12.18 -9.15
C THR A 364 19.93 -13.14 -8.57
N CYS A 365 21.18 -12.70 -8.46
CA CYS A 365 22.28 -13.52 -8.00
C CYS A 365 22.68 -13.09 -6.59
N CYS A 366 22.39 -13.96 -5.62
CA CYS A 366 22.81 -13.81 -4.25
C CYS A 366 23.62 -15.05 -3.83
N ILE A 367 24.71 -14.84 -3.11
CA ILE A 367 25.40 -15.89 -2.37
C ILE A 367 24.86 -15.82 -0.94
N VAL A 368 24.05 -16.81 -0.55
CA VAL A 368 23.45 -16.89 0.79
C VAL A 368 23.97 -18.14 1.50
N PRO A 369 25.10 -18.04 2.22
CA PRO A 369 25.63 -19.16 3.00
C PRO A 369 24.65 -19.61 4.10
N SER A 370 24.89 -20.80 4.66
CA SER A 370 24.19 -21.24 5.88
C SER A 370 24.33 -20.19 6.98
N GLU A 371 23.28 -19.99 7.79
CA GLU A 371 23.22 -18.99 8.88
C GLU A 371 23.05 -17.54 8.42
N THR A 372 22.77 -17.31 7.13
CA THR A 372 22.50 -15.98 6.57
C THR A 372 21.14 -15.93 5.85
N SER A 373 20.60 -14.73 5.65
CA SER A 373 19.41 -14.51 4.81
C SER A 373 19.48 -13.18 4.06
N VAL A 374 18.76 -13.13 2.93
CA VAL A 374 18.54 -11.91 2.14
C VAL A 374 17.06 -11.81 1.81
N ASP A 375 16.40 -10.78 2.34
CA ASP A 375 14.97 -10.52 2.13
C ASP A 375 14.81 -9.30 1.20
N PHE A 376 14.10 -9.44 0.08
CA PHE A 376 13.90 -8.37 -0.88
C PHE A 376 12.53 -7.71 -0.75
N PHE A 377 12.49 -6.42 -1.07
CA PHE A 377 11.29 -5.60 -1.08
C PHE A 377 11.31 -4.64 -2.27
N LEU A 378 10.14 -4.37 -2.85
CA LEU A 378 9.95 -3.43 -3.95
C LEU A 378 9.07 -2.26 -3.52
N SER A 379 9.28 -1.10 -4.13
CA SER A 379 8.50 0.11 -3.88
C SER A 379 8.40 0.96 -5.16
N LYS A 380 7.33 1.77 -5.30
CA LYS A 380 7.24 2.81 -6.35
C LYS A 380 7.60 4.21 -5.85
N ASP A 381 7.58 4.44 -4.54
CA ASP A 381 7.74 5.74 -3.90
C ASP A 381 8.98 5.83 -2.98
N GLY A 382 9.66 4.72 -2.73
CA GLY A 382 10.79 4.64 -1.79
C GLY A 382 10.35 4.61 -0.31
N VAL A 383 9.05 4.65 -0.04
CA VAL A 383 8.47 4.71 1.31
C VAL A 383 7.75 3.41 1.65
N ASN A 384 6.92 2.91 0.73
CA ASN A 384 6.09 1.72 0.93
C ASN A 384 6.72 0.50 0.27
N TRP A 385 7.12 -0.45 1.11
CA TRP A 385 7.94 -1.58 0.72
C TRP A 385 7.14 -2.87 0.80
N TYR A 386 7.03 -3.58 -0.33
CA TYR A 386 6.31 -4.84 -0.42
C TYR A 386 7.29 -5.99 -0.53
N PRO A 387 7.16 -7.04 0.30
CA PRO A 387 8.06 -8.18 0.26
C PRO A 387 7.93 -8.93 -1.07
N THR A 388 9.05 -9.45 -1.55
CA THR A 388 9.13 -10.27 -2.75
C THR A 388 10.30 -11.25 -2.62
N SER A 389 10.23 -12.34 -3.37
CA SER A 389 11.25 -13.39 -3.35
C SER A 389 11.78 -13.64 -4.75
N TYR A 390 13.07 -13.98 -4.81
CA TYR A 390 13.80 -14.32 -6.04
C TYR A 390 13.98 -15.84 -6.23
N LEU A 391 13.45 -16.66 -5.33
CA LEU A 391 13.54 -18.12 -5.38
C LEU A 391 12.63 -18.70 -6.48
N GLU A 392 13.05 -19.78 -7.14
CA GLU A 392 12.29 -20.40 -8.24
C GLU A 392 10.87 -20.85 -7.86
N ASP A 393 10.68 -21.22 -6.58
CA ASP A 393 9.41 -21.76 -6.08
C ASP A 393 8.47 -20.68 -5.52
N SER A 394 8.91 -19.43 -5.40
CA SER A 394 8.08 -18.33 -4.88
C SER A 394 7.32 -17.62 -6.02
N ILE A 395 5.99 -17.64 -5.96
CA ILE A 395 5.09 -16.92 -6.86
C ILE A 395 4.78 -15.56 -6.24
N ASP A 396 5.81 -14.76 -5.97
CA ASP A 396 5.66 -13.48 -5.28
C ASP A 396 5.60 -12.33 -6.29
N VAL A 397 4.38 -12.04 -6.74
CA VAL A 397 4.07 -10.85 -7.53
C VAL A 397 3.63 -9.75 -6.57
N VAL A 398 4.35 -8.64 -6.58
CA VAL A 398 3.97 -7.42 -5.88
C VAL A 398 2.91 -6.71 -6.71
N HIS A 399 1.74 -6.55 -6.14
CA HIS A 399 0.71 -5.66 -6.65
C HIS A 399 0.89 -4.31 -5.99
N PHE A 400 1.26 -3.29 -6.77
CA PHE A 400 1.16 -1.90 -6.34
C PHE A 400 -0.29 -1.45 -6.47
N SER A 401 -1.19 -2.16 -5.80
CA SER A 401 -2.55 -1.72 -5.58
C SER A 401 -2.50 -0.67 -4.48
N GLY A 402 -2.42 0.60 -4.89
CA GLY A 402 -2.70 1.74 -4.04
C GLY A 402 -2.05 1.74 -2.67
N ILE A 403 -0.72 1.89 -2.60
CA ILE A 403 -0.12 2.47 -1.40
C ILE A 403 0.57 3.79 -1.76
N ALA A 404 0.18 4.74 -0.93
CA ALA A 404 0.49 6.14 -0.84
C ALA A 404 1.86 6.38 -0.18
N ASN A 405 2.80 7.12 -0.79
CA ASN A 405 3.30 8.39 -0.23
C ASN A 405 4.19 9.21 -1.19
N ASP A 406 4.10 10.52 -1.00
CA ASP A 406 4.99 11.63 -1.40
C ASP A 406 4.89 12.32 -2.77
N SER A 407 3.95 11.96 -3.66
CA SER A 407 3.43 12.91 -4.68
C SER A 407 1.92 13.11 -4.58
N ILE A 408 1.37 12.83 -3.40
CA ILE A 408 -0.07 12.79 -3.14
C ILE A 408 -0.55 14.18 -2.74
N TYR A 409 -1.44 14.76 -3.55
CA TYR A 409 -2.38 15.73 -3.02
C TYR A 409 -3.45 14.97 -2.24
N VAL A 410 -3.18 14.68 -0.96
CA VAL A 410 -4.26 14.52 0.00
C VAL A 410 -4.77 15.93 0.20
N MET A 411 -5.92 16.27 -0.39
CA MET A 411 -6.64 17.48 0.05
C MET A 411 -7.18 17.16 1.44
N ASP A 412 -6.34 17.30 2.45
CA ASP A 412 -6.76 17.46 3.84
C ASP A 412 -7.34 18.88 3.90
N GLU A 413 -8.59 19.05 3.43
CA GLU A 413 -9.31 20.30 3.69
C GLU A 413 -9.38 20.46 5.19
N ASP A 414 -8.79 21.55 5.70
CA ASP A 414 -8.80 21.97 7.10
C ASP A 414 -10.07 21.48 7.77
N LYS A 415 -9.93 20.60 8.78
CA LYS A 415 -11.01 20.04 9.61
C LYS A 415 -12.02 21.12 9.97
N SER A 416 -13.03 21.34 9.13
CA SER A 416 -14.18 22.12 9.50
C SER A 416 -14.91 21.28 10.54
N ASP A 417 -15.28 21.89 11.66
CA ASP A 417 -15.91 21.21 12.79
C ASP A 417 -17.18 20.39 12.43
N ASP A 418 -17.69 20.51 11.19
CA ASP A 418 -18.77 19.71 10.61
C ASP A 418 -18.26 18.81 9.45
N ALA A 419 -18.13 17.49 9.66
CA ALA A 419 -17.73 16.53 8.60
C ALA A 419 -18.88 16.13 7.64
N LEU A 420 -20.12 16.50 7.96
CA LEU A 420 -21.28 16.37 7.10
C LEU A 420 -21.73 17.79 6.73
N ILE A 421 -21.63 18.18 5.46
CA ILE A 421 -22.11 19.49 5.03
C ILE A 421 -23.64 19.51 5.21
N MET A 422 -24.12 20.33 6.16
CA MET A 422 -25.51 20.81 6.17
C MET A 422 -25.62 22.25 5.67
N ASP A 423 -24.58 22.81 5.07
CA ASP A 423 -24.69 24.13 4.44
C ASP A 423 -25.42 24.02 3.10
N ASN A 424 -26.71 24.30 3.15
CA ASN A 424 -27.59 24.41 1.98
C ASN A 424 -27.04 25.34 0.88
N ASN A 425 -26.07 26.22 1.18
CA ASN A 425 -25.50 27.14 0.19
C ASN A 425 -24.53 26.48 -0.79
N ILE A 426 -23.79 25.42 -0.40
CA ILE A 426 -22.93 24.68 -1.33
C ILE A 426 -23.80 23.79 -2.24
N PHE A 427 -24.81 23.12 -1.68
CA PHE A 427 -25.73 22.28 -2.46
C PHE A 427 -26.69 23.06 -3.37
N ALA A 428 -27.06 24.29 -3.00
CA ALA A 428 -27.87 25.18 -3.85
C ALA A 428 -27.13 25.65 -5.12
N LEU A 429 -25.80 25.62 -5.13
CA LEU A 429 -24.99 25.91 -6.33
C LEU A 429 -24.99 24.75 -7.34
N TYR A 430 -25.20 23.52 -6.87
CA TYR A 430 -25.15 22.29 -7.68
C TYR A 430 -26.53 21.63 -7.91
N ASP A 431 -27.61 22.21 -7.38
CA ASP A 431 -29.01 21.71 -7.49
C ASP A 431 -29.17 20.24 -7.02
N ILE A 432 -28.38 19.87 -6.01
CA ILE A 432 -28.37 18.51 -5.46
C ILE A 432 -29.55 18.35 -4.49
N ASP A 433 -30.41 17.37 -4.75
CA ASP A 433 -31.55 17.06 -3.89
C ASP A 433 -31.06 16.49 -2.55
N THR A 434 -31.20 17.28 -1.47
CA THR A 434 -30.85 16.88 -0.10
C THR A 434 -32.02 16.19 0.63
N SER A 435 -33.16 15.97 -0.03
CA SER A 435 -34.38 15.45 0.59
C SER A 435 -34.42 13.92 0.78
N PHE A 436 -33.26 13.29 1.00
CA PHE A 436 -33.17 11.86 1.24
C PHE A 436 -33.07 11.57 2.73
N GLY A 437 -34.21 11.29 3.37
CA GLY A 437 -34.30 11.05 4.81
C GLY A 437 -33.52 9.85 5.36
N THR A 438 -32.72 9.14 4.56
CA THR A 438 -31.88 7.99 4.99
C THR A 438 -30.50 8.00 4.33
N GLU A 439 -30.12 9.10 3.68
CA GLU A 439 -28.87 9.22 2.92
C GLU A 439 -28.20 10.56 3.22
N ALA A 440 -26.88 10.61 3.17
CA ALA A 440 -26.12 11.84 3.33
C ALA A 440 -24.97 11.89 2.31
N LEU A 441 -24.71 13.09 1.80
CA LEU A 441 -23.50 13.38 1.04
C LEU A 441 -22.41 13.83 2.00
N LEU A 442 -21.19 13.37 1.73
CA LEU A 442 -20.02 13.71 2.55
C LEU A 442 -19.49 15.09 2.17
N ASN A 443 -18.82 15.75 3.13
CA ASN A 443 -18.02 16.96 2.87
C ASN A 443 -16.71 16.64 2.15
N ALA A 444 -16.79 15.85 1.08
CA ALA A 444 -15.67 15.41 0.29
C ALA A 444 -16.15 15.17 -1.15
N TYR A 445 -15.40 15.70 -2.11
CA TYR A 445 -15.67 15.49 -3.53
C TYR A 445 -14.38 15.48 -4.35
N VAL A 446 -14.44 14.90 -5.54
CA VAL A 446 -13.37 14.95 -6.53
C VAL A 446 -13.75 16.00 -7.59
N PRO A 447 -12.94 17.05 -7.78
CA PRO A 447 -13.18 18.04 -8.81
C PRO A 447 -13.24 17.44 -10.22
N ALA A 448 -14.03 18.03 -11.11
CA ALA A 448 -14.20 17.60 -12.50
C ALA A 448 -12.88 17.44 -13.26
N GLU A 449 -11.91 18.33 -13.00
CA GLU A 449 -10.57 18.29 -13.62
C GLU A 449 -9.70 17.11 -13.16
N LEU A 450 -10.10 16.40 -12.10
CA LEU A 450 -9.41 15.23 -11.53
C LEU A 450 -10.27 13.95 -11.62
N ALA A 451 -11.51 14.05 -12.11
CA ALA A 451 -12.45 12.93 -12.15
C ALA A 451 -11.97 11.79 -13.06
N ASP A 452 -11.26 12.11 -14.14
CA ASP A 452 -10.63 11.14 -15.05
C ASP A 452 -9.42 10.42 -14.42
N LYS A 453 -8.79 11.06 -13.42
CA LYS A 453 -7.68 10.51 -12.64
C LYS A 453 -8.15 9.74 -11.41
N PHE A 454 -9.40 9.85 -11.00
CA PHE A 454 -9.91 9.20 -9.80
C PHE A 454 -9.83 7.67 -9.86
N VAL A 455 -9.30 7.05 -8.79
CA VAL A 455 -9.21 5.59 -8.64
C VAL A 455 -10.12 5.11 -7.53
N LEU A 456 -11.34 4.74 -7.91
CA LEU A 456 -12.37 4.25 -7.00
C LEU A 456 -11.91 3.03 -6.16
N GLN A 457 -11.13 2.12 -6.75
CA GLN A 457 -10.70 0.89 -6.08
C GLN A 457 -9.83 1.14 -4.84
N ASN A 458 -9.20 2.31 -4.76
CA ASN A 458 -8.31 2.68 -3.67
C ASN A 458 -8.94 3.74 -2.75
N THR A 459 -10.25 3.97 -2.88
CA THR A 459 -10.96 4.91 -2.03
C THR A 459 -11.43 4.22 -0.76
N ILE A 460 -11.03 4.77 0.38
CA ILE A 460 -11.37 4.30 1.71
C ILE A 460 -12.27 5.35 2.36
N VAL A 461 -13.51 4.95 2.64
CA VAL A 461 -14.44 5.78 3.39
C VAL A 461 -14.51 5.25 4.82
N LYS A 462 -13.99 6.03 5.77
CA LYS A 462 -13.92 5.69 7.19
C LYS A 462 -15.13 6.27 7.90
N ARG A 463 -15.85 5.46 8.65
CA ARG A 463 -17.05 5.90 9.40
C ARG A 463 -16.85 5.82 10.90
N ASN A 464 -17.45 6.77 11.63
CA ASN A 464 -17.44 6.87 13.09
C ASN A 464 -16.00 7.03 13.63
N LEU A 465 -15.33 8.10 13.17
CA LEU A 465 -13.97 8.44 13.62
C LEU A 465 -13.93 8.76 15.12
N ARG A 466 -12.75 8.62 15.71
CA ARG A 466 -12.48 8.97 17.10
C ARG A 466 -12.47 10.50 17.29
N GLN A 467 -13.47 11.05 17.95
CA GLN A 467 -13.56 12.48 18.27
C GLN A 467 -12.80 12.83 19.54
N ARG A 468 -12.03 13.93 19.48
CA ARG A 468 -11.52 14.63 20.67
C ARG A 468 -12.21 15.99 20.75
N ASP A 469 -12.64 16.39 21.95
CA ASP A 469 -13.10 17.75 22.21
C ASP A 469 -11.95 18.76 22.07
N VAL A 470 -12.29 20.05 22.11
CA VAL A 470 -11.34 21.18 22.00
C VAL A 470 -10.25 21.15 23.09
N ASN A 471 -10.46 20.39 24.16
CA ASN A 471 -9.52 20.20 25.27
C ASN A 471 -8.72 18.89 25.16
N GLY A 472 -8.88 18.12 24.08
CA GLY A 472 -8.21 16.85 23.84
C GLY A 472 -8.83 15.65 24.55
N ASN A 473 -9.98 15.79 25.22
CA ASN A 473 -10.72 14.68 25.84
C ASN A 473 -11.51 13.92 24.78
N LEU A 474 -11.62 12.61 24.94
CA LEU A 474 -12.45 11.80 24.05
C LEU A 474 -13.92 12.08 24.30
N TYR A 475 -14.70 12.29 23.23
CA TYR A 475 -16.16 12.35 23.34
C TYR A 475 -16.67 10.96 23.78
N GLU A 476 -17.08 10.84 25.05
CA GLU A 476 -17.79 9.65 25.52
C GLU A 476 -19.29 9.85 25.30
N PHE A 477 -19.85 9.07 24.37
CA PHE A 477 -21.27 9.06 24.10
C PHE A 477 -22.03 8.40 25.28
N THR A 478 -22.51 9.20 26.23
CA THR A 478 -23.29 8.73 27.40
C THR A 478 -24.78 8.68 27.11
N GLY A 479 -25.17 8.04 26.02
CA GLY A 479 -26.56 7.69 25.72
C GLY A 479 -26.72 6.17 25.71
N ASP A 480 -27.79 5.66 26.33
CA ASP A 480 -28.11 4.21 26.47
C ASP A 480 -28.22 3.42 25.14
N SER A 481 -27.91 4.02 24.00
CA SER A 481 -28.05 3.41 22.71
C SER A 481 -26.95 3.87 21.74
N TYR A 482 -26.03 2.94 21.47
CA TYR A 482 -25.18 2.86 20.28
C TYR A 482 -23.94 3.80 20.25
N THR A 483 -22.78 3.14 20.09
CA THR A 483 -21.47 3.67 19.64
C THR A 483 -20.72 4.64 20.57
N THR A 484 -19.65 4.14 21.22
CA THR A 484 -18.49 4.97 21.54
C THR A 484 -17.74 5.28 20.25
N CYS A 485 -17.23 6.50 20.08
CA CYS A 485 -16.47 6.88 18.88
C CYS A 485 -15.39 5.82 18.55
N GLY A 486 -15.30 5.41 17.28
CA GLY A 486 -14.39 4.36 16.83
C GLY A 486 -14.88 2.92 16.98
N TRP A 487 -16.05 2.65 17.57
CA TRP A 487 -16.61 1.29 17.71
C TRP A 487 -18.10 1.19 17.39
N PHE A 488 -18.50 0.08 16.76
CA PHE A 488 -19.89 -0.34 16.59
C PHE A 488 -20.25 -1.49 17.53
N LYS A 489 -21.41 -1.41 18.18
CA LYS A 489 -21.97 -2.52 18.96
C LYS A 489 -23.00 -3.29 18.14
N ASP A 490 -22.70 -4.54 17.85
CA ASP A 490 -23.62 -5.46 17.18
C ASP A 490 -24.52 -6.13 18.24
N GLN A 491 -25.80 -5.74 18.28
CA GLN A 491 -26.75 -6.24 19.25
C GLN A 491 -27.12 -7.71 19.05
N SER A 492 -26.98 -8.22 17.82
CA SER A 492 -27.39 -9.60 17.49
C SER A 492 -26.49 -10.63 18.16
N ASN A 493 -25.21 -10.31 18.35
CA ASN A 493 -24.19 -11.22 18.88
C ASN A 493 -23.45 -10.64 20.10
N LEU A 494 -23.87 -9.47 20.58
CA LEU A 494 -23.26 -8.75 21.71
C LEU A 494 -21.75 -8.54 21.55
N ARG A 495 -21.32 -8.12 20.36
CA ARG A 495 -19.91 -7.83 20.06
C ARG A 495 -19.69 -6.37 19.77
N TYR A 496 -18.50 -5.88 20.09
CA TYR A 496 -17.98 -4.60 19.62
C TYR A 496 -17.09 -4.84 18.40
N LYS A 497 -17.22 -3.99 17.39
CA LYS A 497 -16.48 -4.03 16.12
C LYS A 497 -15.79 -2.68 15.87
N THR A 498 -14.60 -2.73 15.30
CA THR A 498 -13.81 -1.56 14.87
C THR A 498 -12.93 -1.98 13.71
N THR A 499 -12.47 -1.03 12.91
CA THR A 499 -11.40 -1.21 11.93
C THR A 499 -10.15 -0.54 12.47
N ILE A 500 -9.03 -1.28 12.45
CA ILE A 500 -7.72 -0.80 12.86
C ILE A 500 -6.81 -0.66 11.65
N TYR A 501 -5.98 0.37 11.62
CA TYR A 501 -4.92 0.51 10.64
C TYR A 501 -3.56 0.35 11.32
N VAL A 502 -2.80 -0.64 10.85
CA VAL A 502 -1.43 -0.90 11.28
C VAL A 502 -0.50 -0.28 10.25
N ASP A 503 0.20 0.78 10.64
CA ASP A 503 1.15 1.51 9.78
C ASP A 503 2.53 0.83 9.75
N SER A 504 2.87 0.08 10.80
CA SER A 504 4.15 -0.64 10.90
C SER A 504 4.24 -1.80 9.91
N PHE A 505 5.29 -1.82 9.08
CA PHE A 505 5.59 -2.92 8.16
C PHE A 505 5.90 -4.24 8.88
N GLU A 506 6.45 -4.19 10.10
CA GLU A 506 6.69 -5.38 10.94
C GLU A 506 5.39 -5.97 11.49
N GLY A 507 4.27 -5.28 11.25
CA GLY A 507 2.99 -5.54 11.87
C GLY A 507 2.94 -5.01 13.30
N ALA A 508 1.88 -5.41 14.00
CA ALA A 508 1.67 -5.13 15.41
C ALA A 508 1.35 -6.44 16.15
N VAL A 509 1.96 -6.63 17.31
CA VAL A 509 1.69 -7.79 18.16
C VAL A 509 0.56 -7.46 19.13
N LEU A 510 -0.52 -8.23 19.08
CA LEU A 510 -1.68 -8.12 19.97
C LEU A 510 -1.78 -9.37 20.85
N ASN A 511 -1.63 -9.21 22.17
CA ASN A 511 -1.75 -10.32 23.12
C ASN A 511 -3.10 -10.35 23.84
N LEU A 512 -4.03 -11.17 23.37
CA LEU A 512 -5.39 -11.32 23.91
C LEU A 512 -5.46 -12.12 25.22
N GLY A 513 -4.31 -12.57 25.75
CA GLY A 513 -4.23 -13.40 26.95
C GLY A 513 -5.03 -14.69 26.81
N GLY A 514 -5.81 -15.02 27.86
CA GLY A 514 -6.70 -16.19 27.88
C GLY A 514 -8.04 -15.99 27.17
N THR A 515 -8.25 -14.85 26.51
CA THR A 515 -9.52 -14.52 25.84
C THR A 515 -9.41 -14.67 24.32
N SER A 516 -10.48 -14.29 23.61
CA SER A 516 -10.54 -14.39 22.16
C SER A 516 -11.15 -13.14 21.53
N ALA A 517 -10.77 -12.91 20.28
CA ALA A 517 -11.33 -11.87 19.43
C ALA A 517 -11.46 -12.40 17.99
N TYR A 518 -12.14 -11.67 17.13
CA TYR A 518 -12.21 -11.93 15.71
C TYR A 518 -11.35 -10.90 14.99
N LEU A 519 -10.40 -11.36 14.19
CA LEU A 519 -9.59 -10.53 13.30
C LEU A 519 -9.90 -10.94 11.87
N ASN A 520 -10.39 -10.00 11.05
CA ASN A 520 -10.84 -10.25 9.67
C ASN A 520 -11.82 -11.43 9.58
N GLY A 521 -12.76 -11.51 10.54
CA GLY A 521 -13.76 -12.58 10.65
C GLY A 521 -13.24 -13.91 11.19
N ARG A 522 -11.94 -14.07 11.45
CA ARG A 522 -11.35 -15.30 12.02
C ARG A 522 -11.19 -15.17 13.52
N LEU A 523 -11.63 -16.20 14.26
CA LEU A 523 -11.43 -16.26 15.71
C LEU A 523 -9.94 -16.48 16.02
N VAL A 524 -9.36 -15.62 16.85
CA VAL A 524 -7.97 -15.65 17.29
C VAL A 524 -7.89 -15.59 18.82
N THR A 525 -6.80 -16.13 19.38
CA THR A 525 -6.56 -16.27 20.83
C THR A 525 -5.08 -16.11 21.14
N GLY A 526 -4.73 -15.62 22.33
CA GLY A 526 -3.33 -15.45 22.74
C GLY A 526 -2.63 -14.33 21.98
N GLU A 527 -1.35 -14.53 21.67
CA GLU A 527 -0.53 -13.56 20.94
C GLU A 527 -0.70 -13.70 19.43
N VAL A 528 -1.07 -12.61 18.76
CA VAL A 528 -1.40 -12.54 17.34
C VAL A 528 -0.59 -11.43 16.70
N VAL A 529 0.08 -11.74 15.59
CA VAL A 529 0.74 -10.72 14.74
C VAL A 529 -0.28 -10.23 13.72
N ILE A 530 -0.56 -8.93 13.75
CA ILE A 530 -1.42 -8.22 12.80
C ILE A 530 -0.49 -7.58 11.77
N PRO A 531 -0.57 -7.95 10.48
CA PRO A 531 0.30 -7.36 9.46
C PRO A 531 -0.05 -5.88 9.23
N GLN A 532 0.75 -5.20 8.41
CA GLN A 532 0.46 -3.82 7.98
C GLN A 532 -0.86 -3.76 7.18
N GLY A 533 -1.63 -2.70 7.37
CA GLY A 533 -2.87 -2.42 6.64
C GLY A 533 -4.12 -2.31 7.51
N TYR A 534 -5.28 -2.35 6.86
CA TYR A 534 -6.59 -2.26 7.51
C TYR A 534 -7.09 -3.64 7.93
N HIS A 535 -7.55 -3.76 9.18
CA HIS A 535 -8.07 -4.99 9.74
C HIS A 535 -9.38 -4.76 10.49
N ASP A 536 -10.35 -5.63 10.27
CA ASP A 536 -11.57 -5.68 11.06
C ASP A 536 -11.30 -6.42 12.36
N PHE A 537 -11.48 -5.73 13.48
CA PHE A 537 -11.37 -6.29 14.80
C PHE A 537 -12.74 -6.34 15.47
N ALA A 538 -13.12 -7.50 16.01
CA ALA A 538 -14.34 -7.63 16.79
C ALA A 538 -14.11 -8.43 18.06
N THR A 539 -14.74 -8.01 19.16
CA THR A 539 -14.61 -8.69 20.44
C THR A 539 -15.93 -8.79 21.19
N ASN A 540 -16.01 -9.74 22.12
CA ASN A 540 -17.18 -9.94 22.96
C ASN A 540 -17.32 -8.77 23.94
N TYR A 541 -18.55 -8.38 24.27
CA TYR A 541 -18.82 -7.36 25.29
C TYR A 541 -18.16 -7.68 26.65
N SER A 542 -17.89 -8.94 26.96
CA SER A 542 -17.19 -9.34 28.19
C SER A 542 -15.72 -8.92 28.24
N ASN A 543 -15.09 -8.66 27.10
CA ASN A 543 -13.67 -8.31 26.99
C ASN A 543 -13.47 -6.82 26.65
N TRP A 544 -14.55 -6.03 26.74
CA TRP A 544 -14.58 -4.63 26.38
C TRP A 544 -15.22 -3.84 27.52
N GLN A 545 -14.46 -2.94 28.14
CA GLN A 545 -14.97 -2.10 29.23
C GLN A 545 -14.35 -0.71 29.15
N THR A 546 -15.16 0.33 29.38
CA THR A 546 -14.67 1.69 29.61
C THR A 546 -14.18 1.86 31.05
N VAL A 547 -13.03 2.49 31.19
CA VAL A 547 -12.37 2.87 32.44
C VAL A 547 -12.17 4.38 32.41
N GLU A 548 -12.34 5.02 33.56
CA GLU A 548 -12.13 6.46 33.72
C GLU A 548 -10.72 6.86 33.24
N PRO A 549 -10.57 7.93 32.43
CA PRO A 549 -9.26 8.40 31.97
C PRO A 549 -8.47 9.08 33.09
N GLY A 550 -7.16 9.26 32.88
CA GLY A 550 -6.33 10.08 33.77
C GLY A 550 -5.94 9.47 35.11
N LEU A 551 -6.10 8.15 35.30
CA LEU A 551 -5.62 7.47 36.51
C LEU A 551 -4.10 7.57 36.60
N GLU A 552 -3.57 7.97 37.77
CA GLU A 552 -2.15 8.33 37.92
C GLU A 552 -1.22 7.13 38.22
N LYS A 553 -1.77 5.98 38.63
CA LYS A 553 -0.98 4.82 39.08
C LYS A 553 -1.49 3.51 38.51
N VAL A 554 -0.59 2.56 38.26
CA VAL A 554 -0.94 1.21 37.78
C VAL A 554 -1.85 0.45 38.74
N ASP A 555 -1.67 0.59 40.06
CA ASP A 555 -2.51 -0.10 41.05
C ASP A 555 -3.97 0.37 40.97
N LEU A 556 -4.18 1.68 40.74
CA LEU A 556 -5.52 2.25 40.55
C LEU A 556 -6.14 1.78 39.23
N LEU A 557 -5.32 1.69 38.17
CA LEU A 557 -5.77 1.16 36.88
C LEU A 557 -6.19 -0.32 37.03
N GLN A 558 -5.43 -1.15 37.73
CA GLN A 558 -5.77 -2.55 38.02
C GLN A 558 -7.02 -2.70 38.88
N GLU A 559 -7.26 -1.78 39.83
CA GLU A 559 -8.47 -1.80 40.65
C GLU A 559 -9.73 -1.44 39.83
N LYS A 560 -9.61 -0.46 38.92
CA LYS A 560 -10.74 0.05 38.13
C LYS A 560 -11.02 -0.78 36.87
N ASP A 561 -9.97 -1.31 36.24
CA ASP A 561 -10.07 -2.16 35.07
C ASP A 561 -10.12 -3.64 35.47
N LYS A 562 -11.34 -4.19 35.54
CA LYS A 562 -11.56 -5.61 35.84
C LYS A 562 -11.00 -6.56 34.79
N LEU A 563 -10.66 -6.04 33.61
CA LEU A 563 -10.13 -6.79 32.49
C LEU A 563 -8.61 -6.62 32.36
N TYR A 564 -7.95 -5.92 33.28
CA TYR A 564 -6.49 -5.73 33.24
C TYR A 564 -5.75 -7.08 33.24
N PRO A 565 -4.71 -7.27 32.40
CA PRO A 565 -4.17 -6.34 31.39
C PRO A 565 -4.79 -6.53 29.98
N PHE A 566 -5.84 -7.31 29.82
CA PHE A 566 -6.41 -7.75 28.54
C PHE A 566 -7.74 -7.05 28.17
N ASN A 567 -7.91 -5.79 28.54
CA ASN A 567 -9.05 -4.98 28.10
C ASN A 567 -8.90 -4.63 26.62
N HIS A 568 -9.64 -5.31 25.75
CA HIS A 568 -9.46 -5.18 24.30
C HIS A 568 -9.78 -3.78 23.78
N LYS A 569 -10.61 -3.00 24.48
CA LYS A 569 -10.84 -1.59 24.13
C LYS A 569 -9.53 -0.83 24.13
N TYR A 570 -8.81 -0.86 25.25
CA TYR A 570 -7.58 -0.09 25.45
C TYR A 570 -6.35 -0.72 24.81
N MET A 571 -6.36 -2.03 24.56
CA MET A 571 -5.34 -2.63 23.71
C MET A 571 -5.36 -2.03 22.30
N ILE A 572 -6.55 -1.84 21.72
CA ILE A 572 -6.72 -1.25 20.39
C ILE A 572 -6.55 0.28 20.44
N GLU A 573 -7.33 0.97 21.27
CA GLU A 573 -7.36 2.45 21.31
C GLU A 573 -6.14 3.10 21.97
N GLY A 574 -5.43 2.35 22.81
CA GLY A 574 -4.52 2.90 23.81
C GLY A 574 -5.26 3.54 24.99
N TYR A 575 -4.67 3.47 26.18
CA TYR A 575 -5.17 4.20 27.35
C TYR A 575 -4.50 5.58 27.45
N ALA A 576 -5.27 6.62 27.76
CA ALA A 576 -4.78 7.98 27.88
C ALA A 576 -4.03 8.19 29.21
N TYR A 577 -2.83 7.63 29.31
CA TYR A 577 -1.98 7.76 30.49
C TYR A 577 -1.61 9.24 30.74
N PRO A 578 -1.75 9.75 31.99
CA PRO A 578 -1.26 11.08 32.31
C PRO A 578 0.27 11.14 32.15
N PRO A 579 0.86 12.32 31.88
CA PRO A 579 2.30 12.48 31.68
C PRO A 579 3.16 11.95 32.85
N PHE A 580 2.61 11.98 34.07
CA PHE A 580 3.25 11.57 35.32
C PHE A 580 2.75 10.21 35.85
N PHE A 581 2.27 9.33 34.97
CA PHE A 581 1.80 7.99 35.35
C PHE A 581 2.91 7.14 36.01
N GLU A 582 2.63 6.59 37.19
CA GLU A 582 3.52 5.69 37.93
C GLU A 582 3.19 4.21 37.65
N GLY A 583 4.08 3.50 36.94
CA GLY A 583 3.99 2.06 36.68
C GLY A 583 4.15 1.67 35.22
N GLU A 584 3.90 0.40 34.90
CA GLU A 584 3.99 -0.13 33.53
C GLU A 584 2.78 0.32 32.68
N LYS A 585 3.06 0.79 31.45
CA LYS A 585 2.04 1.21 30.48
C LYS A 585 1.76 0.07 29.50
N VAL A 586 0.79 -0.77 29.83
CA VAL A 586 0.45 -1.97 29.03
C VAL A 586 -0.45 -1.67 27.82
N TYR A 587 -1.16 -0.54 27.80
CA TYR A 587 -2.10 -0.16 26.74
C TYR A 587 -1.53 0.88 25.77
N ASN A 588 -0.64 0.44 24.87
CA ASN A 588 0.11 1.33 23.96
C ASN A 588 -0.55 1.56 22.58
N SER A 589 -1.80 1.12 22.38
CA SER A 589 -2.48 1.04 21.07
C SER A 589 -1.79 0.06 20.09
N THR A 590 -2.59 -0.72 19.37
CA THR A 590 -2.11 -1.74 18.40
C THR A 590 -2.04 -1.20 16.96
N GLY A 591 -2.46 0.05 16.72
CA GLY A 591 -2.45 0.66 15.39
C GLY A 591 -2.17 2.15 15.43
N ARG A 592 -2.02 2.75 14.25
CA ARG A 592 -1.89 4.22 14.10
C ARG A 592 -3.23 4.90 14.27
N GLU A 593 -4.29 4.28 13.75
CA GLU A 593 -5.66 4.77 13.84
C GLU A 593 -6.65 3.61 14.05
N ASN A 594 -7.81 3.96 14.64
CA ASN A 594 -8.95 3.08 14.78
C ASN A 594 -10.25 3.86 14.54
N PHE A 595 -11.17 3.28 13.77
CA PHE A 595 -12.46 3.88 13.43
C PHE A 595 -13.55 2.81 13.39
N GLY A 596 -14.82 3.20 13.38
CA GLY A 596 -15.92 2.25 13.53
C GLY A 596 -15.99 1.22 12.40
N ALA A 597 -15.97 1.67 11.15
CA ALA A 597 -16.04 0.78 10.00
C ALA A 597 -15.42 1.41 8.73
N SER A 598 -14.80 0.56 7.91
CA SER A 598 -14.47 0.87 6.51
C SER A 598 -15.67 0.52 5.63
N LEU A 599 -16.18 1.48 4.84
CA LEU A 599 -17.37 1.28 4.03
C LEU A 599 -17.04 0.56 2.71
N GLU A 600 -17.94 -0.31 2.27
CA GLU A 600 -17.84 -1.00 0.98
C GLU A 600 -18.49 -0.17 -0.14
N TYR A 601 -17.78 0.01 -1.25
CA TYR A 601 -18.37 0.65 -2.42
C TYR A 601 -19.47 -0.23 -3.05
N VAL A 602 -20.60 0.38 -3.38
CA VAL A 602 -21.64 -0.21 -4.22
C VAL A 602 -22.00 0.73 -5.37
N SER A 603 -22.41 0.17 -6.51
CA SER A 603 -22.84 0.98 -7.64
C SER A 603 -24.07 1.82 -7.27
N PRO A 604 -24.25 3.02 -7.87
CA PRO A 604 -25.38 3.90 -7.55
C PRO A 604 -26.75 3.20 -7.66
N GLU A 605 -26.93 2.30 -8.63
CA GLU A 605 -28.20 1.56 -8.77
C GLU A 605 -28.45 0.58 -7.64
N ARG A 606 -27.38 -0.03 -7.09
CA ARG A 606 -27.51 -0.91 -5.92
C ARG A 606 -27.72 -0.08 -4.65
N PHE A 607 -26.99 1.02 -4.53
CA PHE A 607 -27.13 1.95 -3.41
C PHE A 607 -28.58 2.46 -3.28
N ASN A 608 -29.20 2.82 -4.40
CA ASN A 608 -30.57 3.32 -4.48
C ASN A 608 -31.64 2.23 -4.43
N SER A 609 -31.25 0.95 -4.30
CA SER A 609 -32.22 -0.15 -4.17
C SER A 609 -32.65 -0.34 -2.71
N SER A 610 -33.91 -0.70 -2.50
CA SER A 610 -34.49 -0.91 -1.16
C SER A 610 -33.84 -2.05 -0.37
N GLU A 611 -33.00 -2.87 -1.01
CA GLU A 611 -32.22 -3.94 -0.35
C GLU A 611 -31.23 -3.37 0.67
N PHE A 612 -30.75 -2.14 0.44
CA PHE A 612 -29.64 -1.56 1.19
C PHE A 612 -30.01 -0.38 2.10
N ASP A 613 -31.29 -0.04 2.24
CA ASP A 613 -31.74 1.13 3.01
C ASP A 613 -31.30 1.13 4.48
N ASN A 614 -31.07 -0.05 5.05
CA ASN A 614 -30.60 -0.21 6.43
C ASN A 614 -29.12 -0.58 6.55
N ASN A 615 -28.38 -0.64 5.43
CA ASN A 615 -26.97 -1.01 5.45
C ASN A 615 -26.09 0.24 5.61
N LEU A 616 -25.57 0.46 6.82
CA LEU A 616 -24.68 1.57 7.13
C LEU A 616 -23.22 1.36 6.71
N TYR A 617 -22.88 0.17 6.20
CA TYR A 617 -21.51 -0.23 5.87
C TYR A 617 -21.17 -0.06 4.39
N ILE A 618 -21.93 0.77 3.67
CA ILE A 618 -21.74 0.99 2.24
C ILE A 618 -21.68 2.47 1.89
N TYR A 619 -21.01 2.77 0.78
CA TYR A 619 -21.02 4.07 0.14
C TYR A 619 -21.18 3.93 -1.38
N THR A 620 -21.53 5.03 -2.03
CA THR A 620 -21.49 5.14 -3.49
C THR A 620 -20.87 6.47 -3.90
N VAL A 621 -20.59 6.61 -5.20
CA VAL A 621 -20.05 7.82 -5.81
C VAL A 621 -21.03 8.28 -6.87
N GLU A 622 -21.52 9.51 -6.76
CA GLU A 622 -22.46 10.12 -7.71
C GLU A 622 -21.81 11.32 -8.39
N GLU A 623 -22.04 11.45 -9.69
CA GLU A 623 -21.54 12.56 -10.49
C GLU A 623 -22.56 13.71 -10.51
N TYR A 624 -22.14 14.90 -10.10
CA TYR A 624 -22.94 16.12 -10.12
C TYR A 624 -22.11 17.27 -10.69
N ASN A 625 -22.58 17.86 -11.79
CA ASN A 625 -21.87 18.91 -12.54
C ASN A 625 -20.41 18.54 -12.80
N GLU A 626 -20.17 17.32 -13.30
CA GLU A 626 -18.85 16.74 -13.62
C GLU A 626 -17.95 16.46 -12.40
N ASN A 627 -18.34 16.86 -11.19
CA ASN A 627 -17.63 16.50 -9.95
C ASN A 627 -18.16 15.17 -9.39
N LEU A 628 -17.31 14.41 -8.70
CA LEU A 628 -17.69 13.15 -8.06
C LEU A 628 -17.89 13.36 -6.55
N PHE A 629 -19.07 13.03 -6.04
CA PHE A 629 -19.41 13.15 -4.62
C PHE A 629 -19.59 11.78 -3.96
N PHE A 630 -19.19 11.67 -2.70
CA PHE A 630 -19.36 10.46 -1.91
C PHE A 630 -20.68 10.50 -1.14
N LYS A 631 -21.44 9.41 -1.23
CA LYS A 631 -22.77 9.29 -0.61
C LYS A 631 -22.85 8.06 0.28
N VAL A 632 -23.40 8.21 1.48
CA VAL A 632 -23.51 7.16 2.51
C VAL A 632 -24.94 7.02 3.02
N LYS A 633 -25.30 5.84 3.53
CA LYS A 633 -26.58 5.64 4.23
C LYS A 633 -26.49 6.16 5.66
N VAL A 634 -27.55 6.78 6.17
CA VAL A 634 -27.64 7.29 7.55
C VAL A 634 -28.90 6.82 8.26
N GLN A 635 -28.82 6.67 9.58
CA GLN A 635 -29.98 6.36 10.42
C GLN A 635 -30.61 7.67 10.91
N SER A 636 -31.51 8.25 10.11
CA SER A 636 -32.16 9.52 10.45
C SER A 636 -32.98 9.51 11.74
N ASN A 637 -33.40 8.33 12.19
CA ASN A 637 -34.09 8.14 13.47
C ASN A 637 -33.16 8.22 14.70
N ASN A 638 -31.83 8.18 14.51
CA ASN A 638 -30.85 8.34 15.57
C ASN A 638 -30.41 9.81 15.63
N SER A 639 -30.89 10.60 16.59
CA SER A 639 -30.58 12.03 16.68
C SER A 639 -29.10 12.42 16.64
N ASN A 640 -28.20 11.45 16.82
CA ASN A 640 -26.75 11.64 16.84
C ASN A 640 -26.05 11.33 15.52
N TRP A 641 -26.78 10.92 14.47
CA TRP A 641 -26.18 10.65 13.16
C TRP A 641 -25.47 11.87 12.57
N VAL A 642 -25.91 13.09 12.95
CA VAL A 642 -25.28 14.36 12.56
C VAL A 642 -23.89 14.53 13.17
N ASN A 643 -23.63 13.92 14.33
CA ASN A 643 -22.35 14.01 15.03
C ASN A 643 -21.39 12.87 14.62
N GLU A 644 -21.79 11.99 13.71
CA GLU A 644 -20.92 10.93 13.19
C GLU A 644 -19.94 11.52 12.17
N LEU A 645 -18.64 11.43 12.46
CA LEU A 645 -17.62 11.84 11.49
C LEU A 645 -17.38 10.72 10.48
N VAL A 646 -17.33 11.10 9.21
CA VAL A 646 -16.93 10.25 8.10
C VAL A 646 -15.74 10.92 7.42
N ASP A 647 -14.71 10.14 7.15
CA ASP A 647 -13.52 10.57 6.42
C ASP A 647 -13.47 9.86 5.07
N VAL A 648 -12.86 10.52 4.07
CA VAL A 648 -12.66 9.92 2.76
C VAL A 648 -11.21 10.09 2.34
N ASP A 649 -10.48 8.98 2.32
CA ASP A 649 -9.19 8.91 1.67
C ASP A 649 -9.39 8.39 0.24
N TYR A 650 -9.06 9.19 -0.77
CA TYR A 650 -9.12 8.76 -2.16
C TYR A 650 -7.81 8.99 -2.91
N MET A 651 -7.60 8.21 -3.97
CA MET A 651 -6.40 8.29 -4.80
C MET A 651 -6.72 8.86 -6.19
N LEU A 652 -5.78 9.65 -6.70
CA LEU A 652 -5.74 10.11 -8.08
C LEU A 652 -4.58 9.42 -8.80
N ARG A 653 -4.78 9.06 -10.07
CA ARG A 653 -3.72 8.64 -10.98
C ARG A 653 -2.83 9.85 -11.23
N THR A 654 -1.63 9.80 -10.69
CA THR A 654 -0.53 10.61 -11.17
C THR A 654 0.11 9.86 -12.32
N ASP A 655 0.19 10.47 -13.49
CA ASP A 655 0.72 9.85 -14.71
C ASP A 655 2.24 9.51 -14.64
N ASP A 656 2.91 9.75 -13.50
CA ASP A 656 4.37 9.89 -13.37
C ASP A 656 5.05 8.93 -12.37
N LEU A 657 4.69 7.64 -12.30
CA LEU A 657 5.49 6.68 -11.52
C LEU A 657 5.91 5.49 -12.39
N ASN A 658 6.79 5.77 -13.34
CA ASN A 658 7.56 4.76 -14.06
C ASN A 658 8.81 4.33 -13.27
N THR A 659 8.98 4.76 -12.01
CA THR A 659 10.14 4.43 -11.18
C THR A 659 9.87 3.25 -10.25
N VAL A 660 10.91 2.44 -10.02
CA VAL A 660 10.94 1.37 -9.00
C VAL A 660 12.12 1.56 -8.07
N TYR A 661 11.92 1.25 -6.80
CA TYR A 661 12.97 1.17 -5.78
C TYR A 661 13.07 -0.27 -5.29
N VAL A 662 14.28 -0.67 -4.92
CA VAL A 662 14.59 -2.01 -4.43
C VAL A 662 15.27 -1.89 -3.08
N LYS A 663 14.75 -2.62 -2.08
CA LYS A 663 15.35 -2.73 -0.76
C LYS A 663 15.70 -4.18 -0.49
N ALA A 664 16.87 -4.42 0.09
CA ALA A 664 17.27 -5.74 0.54
C ALA A 664 17.72 -5.68 2.00
N ILE A 665 17.26 -6.63 2.81
CA ILE A 665 17.71 -6.78 4.20
C ILE A 665 18.59 -8.02 4.28
N LEU A 666 19.87 -7.81 4.58
CA LEU A 666 20.87 -8.84 4.75
C LEU A 666 20.97 -9.17 6.25
N ARG A 667 20.98 -10.46 6.61
CA ARG A 667 21.10 -10.92 8.01
C ARG A 667 22.11 -12.04 8.14
N THR A 668 22.76 -12.12 9.30
CA THR A 668 23.59 -13.26 9.72
C THR A 668 23.43 -13.54 11.20
N SER A 669 23.39 -14.83 11.59
CA SER A 669 23.55 -15.24 12.99
C SER A 669 25.01 -15.48 13.38
N ASN A 670 25.94 -15.38 12.43
CA ASN A 670 27.36 -15.64 12.61
C ASN A 670 28.18 -14.58 11.87
N THR A 671 28.78 -13.66 12.61
CA THR A 671 29.50 -12.50 12.05
C THR A 671 30.74 -12.86 11.21
N ALA A 672 31.18 -14.12 11.22
CA ALA A 672 32.23 -14.63 10.34
C ALA A 672 31.73 -14.99 8.93
N ILE A 673 30.41 -15.05 8.72
CA ILE A 673 29.76 -15.45 7.47
C ILE A 673 28.83 -14.32 7.02
N THR A 674 28.98 -13.87 5.78
CA THR A 674 28.20 -12.76 5.23
C THR A 674 27.50 -13.17 3.92
N PRO A 675 26.23 -12.79 3.71
CA PRO A 675 25.57 -12.97 2.43
C PRO A 675 25.99 -11.88 1.45
N HIS A 676 26.11 -12.21 0.17
CA HIS A 676 26.47 -11.26 -0.89
C HIS A 676 25.34 -11.14 -1.91
N ILE A 677 25.07 -9.92 -2.37
CA ILE A 677 24.18 -9.65 -3.50
C ILE A 677 25.07 -9.19 -4.66
N ASN A 678 25.21 -10.03 -5.68
CA ASN A 678 26.02 -9.73 -6.87
C ASN A 678 25.22 -8.97 -7.92
N LYS A 679 23.92 -9.28 -8.04
CA LYS A 679 23.00 -8.56 -8.92
C LYS A 679 21.56 -8.80 -8.53
N PHE A 680 20.68 -7.87 -8.84
CA PHE A 680 19.23 -8.10 -8.81
C PHE A 680 18.56 -7.67 -10.11
N GLN A 681 17.40 -8.27 -10.38
CA GLN A 681 16.59 -7.96 -11.54
C GLN A 681 15.12 -7.87 -11.14
N VAL A 682 14.43 -6.84 -11.61
CA VAL A 682 13.00 -6.62 -11.38
C VAL A 682 12.28 -6.58 -12.72
N ARG A 683 11.16 -7.29 -12.83
CA ARG A 683 10.24 -7.22 -13.98
C ARG A 683 8.96 -6.54 -13.58
N VAL A 684 8.38 -5.77 -14.49
CA VAL A 684 7.15 -5.02 -14.26
C VAL A 684 6.14 -5.14 -15.41
N ILE A 685 4.85 -5.02 -15.07
CA ILE A 685 3.69 -4.97 -15.99
C ILE A 685 2.70 -3.87 -15.55
#